data_AF-A0A2N1CAW5-F1
#
_entry.id   AF-A0A2N1CAW5-F1
#
_cell.length_a   1.000
_cell.length_b   1.000
_cell.length_c   1.000
_cell.angle_alpha   90.00
_cell.angle_beta   90.00
_cell.angle_gamma   90.00
#
_symmetry.space_group_name_H-M   'P 1'
#
loop_
_entity.id
_entity.type
_entity.pdbx_description
1 polymer ?
#
loop_
_entity_poly.entity_id
_entity_poly.type
_entity_poly.pdbx_seq_one_letter_code
_entity_poly.pdbx_strand_id
1 'polypeptide(L)'
;MKNLSHKQIRIIISSILFLFFFLFLVGVLPTRYLENMENQLYDFRLRSDLLNTVDDRIVILDIDEKSISALGQWPWRRTLMAELVDKLNTDYQIKVIGFDSVFPEAEDTSAKELLSLLSNNELFQKQDVAAFLQTKGDELDGDSRFAESLVARNVVIGYTFENYRGDDIDYLTKGFISEPLVTAKSLESLDIDFYRAGGFVGNYEYMSQATFYGGFFNYPRESSSLRKVPLLYEYNGDAYPSLALRTAMVSLGVDNIEFLFENNAEKLNSLTLEYLKVADKKIPVDGQFAVYVPYRGGMYSFPYVSVIDVLKGDTPLEMLKDKILLLGTSATGMMDLRSTPVGDTYIGVEIHASIISGILDERFKLKPSYMNSIEAVFLLLITIILHMAYSRLGAVGAAIIFPVAIASVLGFGFLLWHKFNFVIPLANSILLVSIQSFVHTAYDFFVESRQKRRMNLFFEQYIPSELVKEMDSNSQELSLTGDSKEMSVLFSDVRGFTTISETMTPGDLTQLMNEFLTPITKVVHENRGTIDKYMGDCVMAFWGAPLTDKQHANHAVRASFDLIEAIKLIQPEFDKKNWPKIKVGVGISSGEMHVGNMGSEFRMAYTVMGNNVNIGARLEGLTKNYGVDIIVSDTTASLATAFVYRELDRVLVKGKNNPIIIFEPLCKKGELSSLGQKELACYNKAIVEYHQQNWQAAKNLFEQLKSVSTKKIYDIYLSRIAGYQKTPPAKDWNGVFEHTTK
;
A
#
# COMPACT_ATOMS: atom_id res chain seq x y z
N MET A 1 8.44 26.43 14.78
CA MET A 1 8.18 25.84 13.45
C MET A 1 6.71 26.09 13.11
N LYS A 2 6.40 26.73 11.97
CA LYS A 2 5.02 27.00 11.53
C LYS A 2 4.25 25.67 11.40
N ASN A 3 3.04 25.59 11.95
CA ASN A 3 2.16 24.43 11.76
C ASN A 3 1.80 24.33 10.26
N LEU A 4 2.43 23.38 9.56
CA LEU A 4 2.10 23.07 8.17
C LEU A 4 0.68 22.53 8.10
N SER A 5 -0.09 22.96 7.11
CA SER A 5 -1.42 22.38 6.85
C SER A 5 -1.30 20.93 6.37
N HIS A 6 -2.33 20.11 6.62
CA HIS A 6 -2.38 18.73 6.13
C HIS A 6 -2.12 18.63 4.61
N LYS A 7 -2.63 19.58 3.83
CA LYS A 7 -2.39 19.67 2.38
C LYS A 7 -0.92 19.87 2.04
N GLN A 8 -0.23 20.76 2.75
CA GLN A 8 1.21 21.00 2.54
C GLN A 8 2.06 19.78 2.88
N ILE A 9 1.74 19.07 3.96
CA ILE A 9 2.45 17.84 4.36
C ILE A 9 2.31 16.77 3.27
N ARG A 10 1.10 16.56 2.73
CA ARG A 10 0.88 15.59 1.65
C ARG A 10 1.64 15.91 0.37
N ILE A 11 1.75 17.20 0.02
CA ILE A 11 2.55 17.64 -1.13
C ILE A 11 4.02 17.31 -0.89
N ILE A 12 4.56 17.68 0.27
CA ILE A 12 5.97 17.41 0.63
C ILE A 12 6.27 15.91 0.55
N ILE A 13 5.40 15.06 1.12
CA ILE A 13 5.54 13.59 1.04
C ILE A 13 5.61 13.13 -0.42
N SER A 14 4.68 13.59 -1.26
CA SER A 14 4.61 13.16 -2.67
C SER A 14 5.85 13.63 -3.46
N SER A 15 6.31 14.86 -3.21
CA SER A 15 7.51 15.41 -3.84
C SER A 15 8.79 14.68 -3.41
N ILE A 16 8.91 14.29 -2.14
CA ILE A 16 10.06 13.51 -1.65
C ILE A 16 10.09 12.13 -2.30
N LEU A 17 8.94 11.45 -2.39
CA LEU A 17 8.84 10.15 -3.05
C LEU A 17 9.19 10.24 -4.53
N PHE A 18 8.66 11.23 -5.25
CA PHE A 18 9.04 11.47 -6.63
C PHE A 18 10.55 11.70 -6.78
N LEU A 19 11.14 12.57 -5.96
CA LEU A 19 12.59 12.82 -6.00
C LEU A 19 13.41 11.55 -5.74
N PHE A 20 12.99 10.74 -4.77
CA PHE A 20 13.64 9.47 -4.46
C PHE A 20 13.66 8.50 -5.66
N PHE A 21 12.52 8.31 -6.33
CA PHE A 21 12.44 7.46 -7.53
C PHE A 21 13.12 8.08 -8.76
N PHE A 22 13.09 9.41 -8.89
CA PHE A 22 13.83 10.12 -9.92
C PHE A 22 15.35 9.95 -9.77
N LEU A 23 15.87 9.90 -8.54
CA LEU A 23 17.29 9.65 -8.28
C LEU A 23 17.72 8.22 -8.64
N PHE A 24 16.83 7.21 -8.54
CA PHE A 24 17.11 5.88 -9.10
C PHE A 24 17.18 5.90 -10.63
N LEU A 25 16.25 6.61 -11.28
CA LEU A 25 16.19 6.71 -12.73
C LEU A 25 17.46 7.36 -13.33
N VAL A 26 18.02 8.37 -12.67
CA VAL A 26 19.25 9.06 -13.12
C VAL A 26 20.52 8.32 -12.66
N GLY A 27 20.40 7.18 -11.96
CA GLY A 27 21.54 6.35 -11.55
C GLY A 27 22.32 6.89 -10.34
N VAL A 28 21.75 7.81 -9.57
CA VAL A 28 22.39 8.33 -8.34
C VAL A 28 22.30 7.33 -7.19
N LEU A 29 21.24 6.53 -7.16
CA LEU A 29 21.01 5.49 -6.14
C LEU A 29 21.26 4.09 -6.72
N PRO A 30 21.73 3.12 -5.90
CA PRO A 30 22.07 1.78 -6.37
C PRO A 30 20.83 1.03 -6.88
N THR A 31 20.86 0.61 -8.14
CA THR A 31 19.71 0.07 -8.87
C THR A 31 19.56 -1.45 -8.81
N ARG A 32 20.49 -2.19 -8.17
CA ARG A 32 20.56 -3.66 -8.28
C ARG A 32 19.25 -4.41 -8.00
N TYR A 33 18.50 -4.04 -6.95
CA TYR A 33 17.22 -4.68 -6.63
C TYR A 33 16.12 -4.29 -7.64
N LEU A 34 16.13 -3.04 -8.06
CA LEU A 34 15.19 -2.51 -9.04
C LEU A 34 15.40 -3.16 -10.41
N GLU A 35 16.66 -3.33 -10.84
CA GLU A 35 17.04 -4.00 -12.08
C GLU A 35 16.61 -5.46 -12.08
N ASN A 36 16.76 -6.19 -10.96
CA ASN A 36 16.27 -7.57 -10.88
C ASN A 36 14.75 -7.64 -11.05
N MET A 37 14.02 -6.71 -10.43
CA MET A 37 12.56 -6.64 -10.58
C MET A 37 12.16 -6.26 -12.00
N GLU A 38 12.89 -5.34 -12.62
CA GLU A 38 12.69 -4.95 -14.02
C GLU A 38 12.99 -6.11 -14.98
N ASN A 39 14.05 -6.87 -14.75
CA ASN A 39 14.39 -8.06 -15.53
C ASN A 39 13.29 -9.12 -15.45
N GLN A 40 12.68 -9.33 -14.28
CA GLN A 40 11.53 -10.24 -14.15
C GLN A 40 10.30 -9.73 -14.91
N LEU A 41 10.02 -8.42 -14.84
CA LEU A 41 8.91 -7.79 -15.59
C LEU A 41 9.16 -7.82 -17.11
N TYR A 42 10.40 -7.68 -17.55
CA TYR A 42 10.81 -7.87 -18.94
C TYR A 42 10.56 -9.32 -19.38
N ASP A 43 11.06 -10.30 -18.63
CA ASP A 43 10.93 -11.72 -18.96
C ASP A 43 9.46 -12.14 -19.04
N PHE A 44 8.62 -11.64 -18.12
CA PHE A 44 7.19 -11.88 -18.14
C PHE A 44 6.53 -11.36 -19.43
N ARG A 45 6.83 -10.11 -19.82
CA ARG A 45 6.31 -9.52 -21.06
C ARG A 45 6.80 -10.27 -22.29
N LEU A 46 8.09 -10.61 -22.34
CA LEU A 46 8.67 -11.36 -23.45
C LEU A 46 8.00 -12.74 -23.59
N ARG A 47 7.86 -13.50 -22.51
CA ARG A 47 7.20 -14.83 -22.52
C ARG A 47 5.75 -14.76 -23.01
N SER A 48 5.04 -13.68 -22.70
CA SER A 48 3.66 -13.46 -23.17
C SER A 48 3.55 -13.10 -24.65
N ASP A 49 4.64 -12.65 -25.28
CA ASP A 49 4.70 -12.17 -26.67
C ASP A 49 5.45 -13.17 -27.59
N LEU A 50 5.80 -14.37 -27.08
CA LEU A 50 6.49 -15.40 -27.87
C LEU A 50 5.59 -15.94 -28.98
N LEU A 51 6.16 -16.12 -30.18
CA LEU A 51 5.46 -16.73 -31.30
C LEU A 51 5.20 -18.23 -31.07
N ASN A 52 6.13 -18.94 -30.43
CA ASN A 52 6.07 -20.39 -30.19
C ASN A 52 5.78 -21.19 -31.47
N THR A 53 6.40 -20.79 -32.58
CA THR A 53 6.33 -21.45 -33.88
C THR A 53 7.73 -21.83 -34.33
N VAL A 54 7.85 -22.78 -35.27
CA VAL A 54 9.13 -23.13 -35.90
C VAL A 54 9.41 -22.16 -37.06
N ASP A 55 10.67 -21.76 -37.28
CA ASP A 55 11.09 -20.97 -38.45
C ASP A 55 11.86 -21.83 -39.45
N ASP A 56 11.17 -22.35 -40.46
CA ASP A 56 11.77 -23.26 -41.44
C ASP A 56 12.74 -22.57 -42.43
N ARG A 57 12.96 -21.25 -42.32
CA ARG A 57 13.96 -20.54 -43.14
C ARG A 57 15.37 -20.73 -42.61
N ILE A 58 15.50 -21.06 -41.33
CA ILE A 58 16.77 -21.18 -40.61
C ILE A 58 16.86 -22.60 -40.06
N VAL A 59 17.91 -23.33 -40.42
CA VAL A 59 18.12 -24.73 -40.03
C VAL A 59 19.39 -24.85 -39.22
N ILE A 60 19.32 -25.53 -38.08
CA ILE A 60 20.50 -25.90 -37.30
C ILE A 60 21.08 -27.18 -37.90
N LEU A 61 22.27 -27.06 -38.46
CA LEU A 61 23.06 -28.18 -38.89
C LEU A 61 23.81 -28.72 -37.67
N ASP A 62 23.45 -29.92 -37.25
CA ASP A 62 23.68 -30.37 -35.89
C ASP A 62 24.82 -31.39 -35.77
N ILE A 63 25.79 -31.06 -34.93
CA ILE A 63 26.80 -31.98 -34.40
C ILE A 63 26.15 -32.72 -33.23
N ASP A 64 25.36 -33.73 -33.57
CA ASP A 64 24.65 -34.61 -32.66
C ASP A 64 25.45 -35.88 -32.31
N GLU A 65 24.95 -36.67 -31.36
CA GLU A 65 25.55 -37.94 -30.96
C GLU A 65 25.63 -38.93 -32.15
N LYS A 66 24.68 -38.86 -33.07
CA LYS A 66 24.66 -39.69 -34.30
C LYS A 66 25.84 -39.36 -35.21
N SER A 67 26.15 -38.08 -35.41
CA SER A 67 27.27 -37.60 -36.21
C SER A 67 28.59 -37.93 -35.54
N ILE A 68 28.72 -37.71 -34.23
CA ILE A 68 29.94 -38.05 -33.46
C ILE A 68 30.21 -39.56 -33.51
N SER A 69 29.17 -40.38 -33.32
CA SER A 69 29.31 -41.83 -33.38
C SER A 69 29.73 -42.34 -34.77
N ALA A 70 29.37 -41.63 -35.84
CA ALA A 70 29.66 -42.05 -37.22
C ALA A 70 30.97 -41.47 -37.77
N LEU A 71 31.30 -40.22 -37.42
CA LEU A 71 32.41 -39.44 -37.98
C LEU A 71 33.62 -39.36 -37.05
N GLY A 72 33.45 -39.75 -35.78
CA GLY A 72 34.47 -39.67 -34.74
C GLY A 72 34.38 -38.40 -33.90
N GLN A 73 35.45 -38.15 -33.13
CA GLN A 73 35.51 -37.05 -32.18
C GLN A 73 35.59 -35.69 -32.88
N TRP A 74 34.83 -34.71 -32.38
CA TRP A 74 34.91 -33.31 -32.80
C TRP A 74 36.10 -32.59 -32.14
N PRO A 75 36.79 -31.64 -32.81
CA PRO A 75 36.62 -31.21 -34.20
C PRO A 75 36.95 -32.29 -35.22
N TRP A 76 36.12 -32.44 -36.25
CA TRP A 76 36.41 -33.40 -37.33
C TRP A 76 37.49 -32.87 -38.28
N ARG A 77 38.00 -33.78 -39.13
CA ARG A 77 39.02 -33.48 -40.12
C ARG A 77 38.58 -32.38 -41.09
N ARG A 78 39.51 -31.55 -41.54
CA ARG A 78 39.23 -30.41 -42.43
C ARG A 78 38.81 -30.87 -43.82
N THR A 79 39.30 -32.01 -44.29
CA THR A 79 38.80 -32.65 -45.52
C THR A 79 37.31 -33.00 -45.44
N LEU A 80 36.83 -33.45 -44.27
CA LEU A 80 35.41 -33.72 -44.04
C LEU A 80 34.59 -32.43 -43.96
N MET A 81 35.14 -31.38 -43.33
CA MET A 81 34.53 -30.05 -43.35
C MET A 81 34.42 -29.49 -44.78
N ALA A 82 35.43 -29.71 -45.61
CA ALA A 82 35.43 -29.32 -47.01
C ALA A 82 34.34 -30.06 -47.80
N GLU A 83 34.24 -31.38 -47.63
CA GLU A 83 33.18 -32.20 -48.23
C GLU A 83 31.79 -31.73 -47.81
N LEU A 84 31.60 -31.42 -46.53
CA LEU A 84 30.34 -30.89 -46.02
C LEU A 84 29.97 -29.57 -46.71
N VAL A 85 30.90 -28.60 -46.76
CA VAL A 85 30.65 -27.30 -47.40
C VAL A 85 30.41 -27.45 -48.91
N ASP A 86 31.19 -28.29 -49.59
CA ASP A 86 30.99 -28.61 -51.02
C ASP A 86 29.61 -29.18 -51.28
N LYS A 87 29.17 -30.13 -50.45
CA LYS A 87 27.87 -30.78 -50.60
C LYS A 87 26.71 -29.83 -50.33
N LEU A 88 26.81 -29.02 -49.27
CA LEU A 88 25.81 -28.01 -48.94
C LEU A 88 25.60 -27.00 -50.08
N ASN A 89 26.69 -26.56 -50.71
CA ASN A 89 26.61 -25.59 -51.80
C ASN A 89 26.22 -26.22 -53.15
N THR A 90 26.81 -27.37 -53.50
CA THR A 90 26.64 -27.99 -54.83
C THR A 90 25.36 -28.81 -54.92
N ASP A 91 25.12 -29.69 -53.95
CA ASP A 91 24.01 -30.64 -53.98
C ASP A 91 22.74 -30.01 -53.41
N TYR A 92 22.87 -29.30 -52.27
CA TYR A 92 21.73 -28.76 -51.55
C TYR A 92 21.37 -27.32 -51.91
N GLN A 93 22.31 -26.53 -52.48
CA GLN A 93 22.09 -25.14 -52.87
C GLN A 93 21.54 -24.30 -51.70
N ILE A 94 22.23 -24.37 -50.56
CA ILE A 94 21.90 -23.55 -49.39
C ILE A 94 22.08 -22.06 -49.70
N LYS A 95 21.45 -21.21 -48.88
CA LYS A 95 21.57 -19.76 -49.03
C LYS A 95 22.85 -19.21 -48.41
N VAL A 96 23.16 -19.64 -47.19
CA VAL A 96 24.37 -19.29 -46.42
C VAL A 96 24.54 -20.30 -45.29
N ILE A 97 25.77 -20.56 -44.85
CA ILE A 97 26.06 -21.29 -43.61
C ILE A 97 26.95 -20.44 -42.68
N GLY A 98 26.55 -20.33 -41.40
CA GLY A 98 27.38 -19.77 -40.34
C GLY A 98 27.94 -20.86 -39.42
N PHE A 99 29.20 -20.74 -39.01
CA PHE A 99 29.87 -21.69 -38.13
C PHE A 99 29.91 -21.17 -36.69
N ASP A 100 29.15 -21.78 -35.77
CA ASP A 100 29.24 -21.52 -34.32
C ASP A 100 30.40 -22.34 -33.70
N SER A 101 31.57 -22.21 -34.31
CA SER A 101 32.79 -22.92 -33.94
C SER A 101 34.01 -22.19 -34.46
N VAL A 102 35.17 -22.42 -33.86
CA VAL A 102 36.45 -21.83 -34.26
C VAL A 102 37.50 -22.92 -34.45
N PHE A 103 38.39 -22.71 -35.42
CA PHE A 103 39.45 -23.63 -35.81
C PHE A 103 40.83 -22.96 -35.66
N PRO A 104 41.33 -22.76 -34.43
CA PRO A 104 42.45 -21.86 -34.14
C PRO A 104 43.84 -22.44 -34.42
N GLU A 105 43.91 -23.74 -34.72
CA GLU A 105 45.16 -24.48 -34.93
C GLU A 105 45.12 -25.18 -36.27
N ALA A 106 46.31 -25.41 -36.84
CA ALA A 106 46.48 -26.28 -38.00
C ALA A 106 45.99 -27.70 -37.66
N GLU A 107 45.46 -28.39 -38.66
CA GLU A 107 45.07 -29.79 -38.54
C GLU A 107 46.30 -30.68 -38.23
N ASP A 108 46.09 -31.77 -37.49
CA ASP A 108 47.12 -32.72 -37.08
C ASP A 108 48.08 -33.10 -38.24
N THR A 109 49.33 -32.68 -38.09
CA THR A 109 50.40 -32.84 -39.08
C THR A 109 51.01 -34.24 -39.07
N SER A 110 50.63 -35.14 -38.17
CA SER A 110 51.25 -36.48 -38.03
C SER A 110 51.35 -37.25 -39.36
N ALA A 111 50.34 -37.12 -40.23
CA ALA A 111 50.36 -37.72 -41.57
C ALA A 111 51.35 -37.02 -42.52
N LYS A 112 51.41 -35.68 -42.51
CA LYS A 112 52.39 -34.90 -43.28
C LYS A 112 53.82 -35.14 -42.78
N GLU A 113 54.01 -35.26 -41.47
CA GLU A 113 55.29 -35.61 -40.85
C GLU A 113 55.74 -37.02 -41.27
N LEU A 114 54.84 -38.01 -41.21
CA LEU A 114 55.13 -39.36 -41.71
C LEU A 114 55.50 -39.34 -43.20
N LEU A 115 54.75 -38.62 -44.04
CA LEU A 115 55.06 -38.47 -45.46
C LEU A 115 56.39 -37.77 -45.69
N SER A 116 56.74 -36.77 -44.87
CA SER A 116 58.04 -36.10 -44.94
C SER A 116 59.19 -37.05 -44.58
N LEU A 117 59.00 -37.89 -43.55
CA LEU A 117 59.97 -38.91 -43.14
C LEU A 117 60.17 -39.98 -44.22
N LEU A 118 59.08 -40.42 -44.85
CA LEU A 118 59.11 -41.37 -45.97
C LEU A 118 59.80 -40.75 -47.19
N SER A 119 59.45 -39.52 -47.56
CA SER A 119 60.03 -38.81 -48.71
C SER A 119 61.53 -38.55 -48.55
N ASN A 120 62.00 -38.36 -47.32
CA ASN A 120 63.41 -38.16 -46.99
C ASN A 120 64.23 -39.47 -46.96
N ASN A 121 63.59 -40.63 -47.04
CA ASN A 121 64.27 -41.93 -47.03
C ASN A 121 64.66 -42.36 -48.44
N GLU A 122 65.92 -42.74 -48.64
CA GLU A 122 66.49 -43.17 -49.93
C GLU A 122 65.69 -44.30 -50.62
N LEU A 123 65.01 -45.17 -49.85
CA LEU A 123 64.18 -46.26 -50.37
C LEU A 123 62.93 -45.76 -51.13
N PHE A 124 62.44 -44.57 -50.80
CA PHE A 124 61.21 -43.98 -51.35
C PHE A 124 61.47 -42.81 -52.32
N GLN A 125 62.74 -42.48 -52.59
CA GLN A 125 63.14 -41.44 -53.55
C GLN A 125 63.06 -41.86 -55.03
N LYS A 126 62.54 -43.06 -55.33
CA LYS A 126 62.23 -43.44 -56.72
C LYS A 126 61.17 -42.49 -57.26
N GLN A 127 61.36 -42.01 -58.50
CA GLN A 127 60.57 -40.93 -59.09
C GLN A 127 59.04 -41.17 -59.01
N ASP A 128 58.58 -42.40 -59.25
CA ASP A 128 57.16 -42.76 -59.16
C ASP A 128 56.61 -42.74 -57.71
N VAL A 129 57.46 -43.09 -56.74
CA VAL A 129 57.09 -43.14 -55.32
C VAL A 129 57.09 -41.73 -54.73
N ALA A 130 58.08 -40.90 -55.08
CA ALA A 130 58.12 -39.50 -54.68
C ALA A 130 56.91 -38.73 -55.24
N ALA A 131 56.55 -38.94 -56.52
CA ALA A 131 55.36 -38.34 -57.11
C ALA A 131 54.06 -38.80 -56.44
N PHE A 132 53.96 -40.09 -56.10
CA PHE A 132 52.83 -40.63 -55.34
C PHE A 132 52.73 -40.02 -53.93
N LEU A 133 53.85 -39.94 -53.20
CA LEU A 133 53.90 -39.36 -51.86
C LEU A 133 53.55 -37.86 -51.87
N GLN A 134 53.98 -37.12 -52.89
CA GLN A 134 53.60 -35.72 -53.07
C GLN A 134 52.09 -35.60 -53.34
N THR A 135 51.57 -36.36 -54.31
CA THR A 135 50.12 -36.35 -54.63
C THR A 135 49.27 -36.70 -53.40
N LYS A 136 49.68 -37.71 -52.62
CA LYS A 136 48.99 -38.08 -51.37
C LYS A 136 49.19 -37.07 -50.26
N GLY A 137 50.32 -36.37 -50.22
CA GLY A 137 50.56 -35.26 -49.31
C GLY A 137 49.60 -34.10 -49.55
N ASP A 138 49.37 -33.75 -50.82
CA ASP A 138 48.42 -32.71 -51.22
C ASP A 138 46.97 -33.13 -50.89
N GLU A 139 46.61 -34.40 -51.12
CA GLU A 139 45.29 -34.95 -50.70
C GLU A 139 45.08 -34.96 -49.18
N LEU A 140 46.17 -35.00 -48.40
CA LEU A 140 46.15 -35.00 -46.94
C LEU A 140 46.27 -33.57 -46.35
N ASP A 141 46.37 -32.55 -47.19
CA ASP A 141 46.34 -31.15 -46.76
C ASP A 141 44.90 -30.66 -46.56
N GLY A 142 44.31 -31.08 -45.44
CA GLY A 142 42.92 -30.75 -45.14
C GLY A 142 42.69 -29.25 -44.91
N ASP A 143 43.62 -28.51 -44.31
CA ASP A 143 43.46 -27.06 -44.12
C ASP A 143 43.35 -26.32 -45.46
N SER A 144 44.23 -26.65 -46.43
CA SER A 144 44.16 -26.10 -47.78
C SER A 144 42.87 -26.51 -48.49
N ARG A 145 42.49 -27.80 -48.41
CA ARG A 145 41.27 -28.30 -49.04
C ARG A 145 40.00 -27.66 -48.46
N PHE A 146 39.99 -27.41 -47.16
CA PHE A 146 38.89 -26.71 -46.51
C PHE A 146 38.86 -25.25 -46.92
N ALA A 147 39.99 -24.55 -46.91
CA ALA A 147 40.10 -23.19 -47.41
C ALA A 147 39.56 -23.06 -48.85
N GLU A 148 39.93 -23.95 -49.78
CA GLU A 148 39.39 -23.98 -51.14
C GLU A 148 37.87 -24.10 -51.19
N SER A 149 37.27 -24.89 -50.29
CA SER A 149 35.81 -25.05 -50.21
C SER A 149 35.08 -23.80 -49.70
N LEU A 150 35.78 -22.85 -49.08
CA LEU A 150 35.22 -21.59 -48.58
C LEU A 150 35.25 -20.48 -49.64
N VAL A 151 36.19 -20.53 -50.59
CA VAL A 151 36.43 -19.47 -51.58
C VAL A 151 35.18 -19.24 -52.45
N ALA A 152 34.78 -17.96 -52.56
CA ALA A 152 33.65 -17.52 -53.38
C ALA A 152 32.31 -18.21 -53.03
N ARG A 153 32.12 -18.58 -51.75
CA ARG A 153 30.87 -19.15 -51.24
C ARG A 153 30.30 -18.34 -50.08
N ASN A 154 29.00 -18.51 -49.84
CA ASN A 154 28.28 -17.87 -48.74
C ASN A 154 28.53 -18.63 -47.43
N VAL A 155 29.77 -18.57 -46.93
CA VAL A 155 30.19 -19.22 -45.70
C VAL A 155 30.73 -18.19 -44.72
N VAL A 156 30.12 -18.12 -43.54
CA VAL A 156 30.54 -17.24 -42.44
C VAL A 156 31.27 -18.06 -41.39
N ILE A 157 32.56 -17.79 -41.18
CA ILE A 157 33.37 -18.47 -40.16
C ILE A 157 33.27 -17.78 -38.81
N GLY A 158 33.12 -18.59 -37.75
CA GLY A 158 33.04 -18.10 -36.38
C GLY A 158 34.40 -17.80 -35.78
N TYR A 159 34.44 -16.83 -34.87
CA TYR A 159 35.56 -16.60 -33.95
C TYR A 159 35.04 -16.08 -32.61
N THR A 160 35.93 -15.91 -31.63
CA THR A 160 35.55 -15.37 -30.32
C THR A 160 36.44 -14.21 -29.91
N PHE A 161 35.85 -13.26 -29.19
CA PHE A 161 36.55 -12.19 -28.52
C PHE A 161 36.69 -12.45 -27.02
N GLU A 162 37.76 -11.93 -26.44
CA GLU A 162 37.90 -11.78 -25.00
C GLU A 162 37.43 -10.38 -24.60
N ASN A 163 36.50 -10.28 -23.63
CA ASN A 163 36.02 -8.99 -23.16
C ASN A 163 37.16 -8.16 -22.59
N TYR A 164 37.24 -6.90 -22.99
CA TYR A 164 38.19 -5.94 -22.46
C TYR A 164 37.95 -5.71 -20.95
N ARG A 165 39.03 -5.72 -20.17
CA ARG A 165 39.07 -5.65 -18.70
C ARG A 165 40.09 -4.62 -18.17
N GLY A 166 40.74 -3.86 -19.06
CA GLY A 166 41.81 -2.89 -18.74
C GLY A 166 43.10 -3.13 -19.55
N ASP A 167 43.95 -2.12 -19.62
CA ASP A 167 45.15 -2.13 -20.46
C ASP A 167 46.27 -3.05 -19.92
N ASP A 168 46.31 -3.28 -18.60
CA ASP A 168 47.36 -4.05 -17.91
C ASP A 168 47.14 -5.58 -17.91
N ILE A 169 46.26 -6.08 -18.79
CA ILE A 169 45.91 -7.50 -18.87
C ILE A 169 46.47 -8.11 -20.15
N ASP A 170 47.18 -9.22 -20.02
CA ASP A 170 47.59 -10.03 -21.16
C ASP A 170 46.38 -10.79 -21.71
N TYR A 171 45.84 -10.29 -22.83
CA TYR A 171 44.74 -10.94 -23.52
C TYR A 171 45.22 -12.06 -24.44
N LEU A 172 44.45 -13.14 -24.52
CA LEU A 172 44.74 -14.20 -25.47
C LEU A 172 44.44 -13.71 -26.89
N THR A 173 45.46 -13.65 -27.74
CA THR A 173 45.32 -13.38 -29.17
C THR A 173 45.92 -14.54 -29.95
N LYS A 174 45.07 -15.34 -30.60
CA LYS A 174 45.47 -16.55 -31.33
C LYS A 174 44.71 -16.71 -32.63
N GLY A 175 45.42 -17.11 -33.69
CA GLY A 175 44.85 -17.28 -35.02
C GLY A 175 44.63 -15.95 -35.72
N PHE A 176 43.72 -15.94 -36.68
CA PHE A 176 43.37 -14.82 -37.54
C PHE A 176 41.85 -14.64 -37.58
N ILE A 177 41.40 -13.40 -37.72
CA ILE A 177 39.99 -13.05 -37.90
C ILE A 177 39.80 -12.41 -39.27
N SER A 178 38.60 -12.52 -39.83
CA SER A 178 38.24 -11.89 -41.11
C SER A 178 38.30 -10.36 -41.01
N GLU A 179 38.28 -9.69 -42.17
CA GLU A 179 38.29 -8.23 -42.23
C GLU A 179 37.13 -7.59 -41.43
N PRO A 180 37.38 -6.42 -40.83
CA PRO A 180 36.35 -5.71 -40.09
C PRO A 180 35.20 -5.30 -40.99
N LEU A 181 34.00 -5.18 -40.41
CA LEU A 181 32.83 -4.70 -41.14
C LEU A 181 32.91 -3.18 -41.37
N VAL A 182 33.43 -2.44 -40.39
CA VAL A 182 33.65 -0.99 -40.50
C VAL A 182 35.02 -0.65 -39.94
N THR A 183 35.80 0.11 -40.70
CA THR A 183 37.16 0.50 -40.33
C THR A 183 37.16 1.70 -39.38
N ALA A 184 38.22 1.81 -38.56
CA ALA A 184 38.46 2.89 -37.61
C ALA A 184 38.27 4.27 -38.25
N LYS A 185 38.81 4.47 -39.46
CA LYS A 185 38.67 5.74 -40.20
C LYS A 185 37.23 6.16 -40.45
N SER A 186 36.32 5.19 -40.65
CA SER A 186 34.89 5.47 -40.84
C SER A 186 34.18 5.75 -39.51
N LEU A 187 34.72 5.21 -38.41
CA LEU A 187 34.21 5.36 -37.05
C LEU A 187 34.75 6.60 -36.32
N GLU A 188 35.91 7.13 -36.70
CA GLU A 188 36.54 8.33 -36.10
C GLU A 188 35.61 9.57 -36.09
N SER A 189 34.69 9.63 -37.06
CA SER A 189 33.70 10.70 -37.16
C SER A 189 32.46 10.51 -36.28
N LEU A 190 32.33 9.36 -35.62
CA LEU A 190 31.17 8.92 -34.86
C LEU A 190 31.54 8.80 -33.38
N ASP A 191 30.99 9.69 -32.54
CA ASP A 191 31.12 9.62 -31.08
C ASP A 191 30.16 8.57 -30.50
N ILE A 192 30.51 7.28 -30.69
CA ILE A 192 29.67 6.13 -30.29
C ILE A 192 30.48 5.18 -29.40
N ASP A 193 29.85 4.67 -28.36
CA ASP A 193 30.44 3.68 -27.46
C ASP A 193 30.30 2.25 -28.01
N PHE A 194 31.26 1.38 -27.72
CA PHE A 194 31.29 0.00 -28.20
C PHE A 194 31.60 -0.97 -27.07
N TYR A 195 31.07 -2.20 -27.18
CA TYR A 195 31.68 -3.33 -26.49
C TYR A 195 33.08 -3.56 -27.05
N ARG A 196 34.09 -3.48 -26.19
CA ARG A 196 35.50 -3.61 -26.58
C ARG A 196 36.02 -5.01 -26.33
N ALA A 197 36.79 -5.53 -27.29
CA ALA A 197 37.59 -6.73 -27.13
C ALA A 197 39.02 -6.39 -26.71
N GLY A 198 39.59 -7.16 -25.79
CA GLY A 198 41.02 -7.07 -25.46
C GLY A 198 41.88 -8.03 -26.29
N GLY A 199 41.31 -9.14 -26.74
CA GLY A 199 41.97 -10.15 -27.58
C GLY A 199 40.95 -11.04 -28.27
N PHE A 200 41.42 -12.03 -29.03
CA PHE A 200 40.56 -12.93 -29.79
C PHE A 200 41.14 -14.34 -29.95
N VAL A 201 40.26 -15.30 -30.18
CA VAL A 201 40.60 -16.63 -30.71
C VAL A 201 39.90 -16.75 -32.06
N GLY A 202 40.71 -16.67 -33.12
CA GLY A 202 40.32 -16.73 -34.52
C GLY A 202 40.64 -18.08 -35.15
N ASN A 203 40.48 -18.15 -36.47
CA ASN A 203 40.74 -19.36 -37.24
C ASN A 203 42.20 -19.42 -37.70
N TYR A 204 42.66 -20.59 -38.10
CA TYR A 204 43.96 -20.76 -38.76
C TYR A 204 44.02 -19.93 -40.06
N GLU A 205 45.23 -19.57 -40.46
CA GLU A 205 45.50 -18.54 -41.48
C GLU A 205 44.74 -18.81 -42.80
N TYR A 206 44.76 -20.07 -43.27
CA TYR A 206 44.20 -20.44 -44.57
C TYR A 206 42.68 -20.20 -44.63
N MET A 207 41.94 -20.51 -43.57
CA MET A 207 40.49 -20.28 -43.55
C MET A 207 40.16 -18.79 -43.50
N SER A 208 40.92 -18.01 -42.74
CA SER A 208 40.69 -16.56 -42.59
C SER A 208 40.97 -15.79 -43.88
N GLN A 209 41.91 -16.28 -44.71
CA GLN A 209 42.20 -15.72 -46.04
C GLN A 209 41.22 -16.20 -47.12
N ALA A 210 40.58 -17.36 -46.93
CA ALA A 210 39.70 -17.95 -47.93
C ALA A 210 38.28 -17.36 -47.95
N THR A 211 37.82 -16.76 -46.85
CA THR A 211 36.51 -16.08 -46.78
C THR A 211 36.61 -14.70 -46.15
N PHE A 212 35.94 -13.73 -46.78
CA PHE A 212 35.77 -12.38 -46.24
C PHE A 212 34.75 -12.34 -45.09
N TYR A 213 33.93 -13.37 -44.95
CA TYR A 213 32.83 -13.39 -44.00
C TYR A 213 33.22 -14.07 -42.70
N GLY A 214 33.49 -13.26 -41.68
CA GLY A 214 33.64 -13.71 -40.30
C GLY A 214 32.65 -13.01 -39.37
N GLY A 215 32.31 -13.68 -38.27
CA GLY A 215 31.60 -13.03 -37.17
C GLY A 215 31.83 -13.69 -35.81
N PHE A 216 31.79 -12.88 -34.74
CA PHE A 216 31.98 -13.37 -33.38
C PHE A 216 30.72 -14.04 -32.82
N PHE A 217 30.87 -15.11 -32.05
CA PHE A 217 29.71 -15.84 -31.49
C PHE A 217 29.64 -15.86 -29.95
N ASN A 218 30.63 -15.30 -29.26
CA ASN A 218 30.61 -15.19 -27.80
C ASN A 218 29.79 -13.99 -27.30
N TYR A 219 29.30 -14.08 -26.06
CA TYR A 219 28.48 -13.06 -25.41
C TYR A 219 29.23 -12.37 -24.24
N PRO A 220 28.88 -11.11 -23.89
CA PRO A 220 29.38 -10.44 -22.70
C PRO A 220 29.06 -11.23 -21.42
N ARG A 221 29.97 -11.24 -20.43
CA ARG A 221 29.81 -12.03 -19.19
C ARG A 221 29.00 -11.32 -18.09
N GLU A 222 28.44 -10.15 -18.37
CA GLU A 222 27.89 -9.27 -17.33
C GLU A 222 26.50 -9.66 -16.82
N SER A 223 25.73 -10.43 -17.60
CA SER A 223 24.36 -10.80 -17.23
C SER A 223 24.23 -12.30 -16.93
N SER A 224 23.46 -12.62 -15.89
CA SER A 224 23.10 -14.01 -15.57
C SER A 224 22.17 -14.65 -16.59
N SER A 225 21.48 -13.85 -17.42
CA SER A 225 20.58 -14.33 -18.46
C SER A 225 20.63 -13.41 -19.69
N LEU A 226 20.79 -14.00 -20.87
CA LEU A 226 21.07 -13.28 -22.12
C LEU A 226 19.83 -12.56 -22.67
N ARG A 227 19.48 -11.40 -22.10
CA ARG A 227 18.39 -10.54 -22.61
C ARG A 227 18.84 -9.66 -23.77
N LYS A 228 20.08 -9.20 -23.68
CA LYS A 228 20.72 -8.28 -24.62
C LYS A 228 22.05 -8.84 -25.08
N VAL A 229 22.35 -8.67 -26.37
CA VAL A 229 23.61 -9.10 -26.97
C VAL A 229 24.10 -8.06 -27.98
N PRO A 230 25.41 -7.78 -28.04
CA PRO A 230 25.99 -6.87 -29.03
C PRO A 230 25.94 -7.47 -30.43
N LEU A 231 25.65 -6.63 -31.42
CA LEU A 231 25.81 -6.98 -32.83
C LEU A 231 27.18 -6.60 -33.39
N LEU A 232 27.86 -5.63 -32.77
CA LEU A 232 29.21 -5.21 -33.12
C LEU A 232 30.12 -5.22 -31.88
N TYR A 233 31.38 -5.61 -32.07
CA TYR A 233 32.47 -5.40 -31.13
C TYR A 233 33.51 -4.47 -31.75
N GLU A 234 34.18 -3.67 -30.93
CA GLU A 234 35.35 -2.90 -31.32
C GLU A 234 36.63 -3.64 -30.91
N TYR A 235 37.59 -3.70 -31.82
CA TYR A 235 38.94 -4.20 -31.57
C TYR A 235 39.96 -3.39 -32.39
N ASN A 236 40.92 -2.77 -31.71
CA ASN A 236 41.96 -1.92 -32.32
C ASN A 236 41.42 -0.78 -33.21
N GLY A 237 40.28 -0.22 -32.85
CA GLY A 237 39.58 0.87 -33.54
C GLY A 237 38.62 0.40 -34.63
N ASP A 238 38.65 -0.86 -35.04
CA ASP A 238 37.78 -1.41 -36.09
C ASP A 238 36.55 -2.11 -35.47
N ALA A 239 35.42 -2.09 -36.19
CA ALA A 239 34.19 -2.76 -35.76
C ALA A 239 33.97 -4.09 -36.49
N TYR A 240 33.69 -5.12 -35.71
CA TYR A 240 33.53 -6.51 -36.14
C TYR A 240 32.10 -7.00 -35.86
N PRO A 241 31.46 -7.71 -36.79
CA PRO A 241 30.08 -8.14 -36.63
C PRO A 241 29.94 -9.45 -35.85
N SER A 242 28.79 -9.63 -35.20
CA SER A 242 28.41 -10.92 -34.65
C SER A 242 28.15 -11.93 -35.77
N LEU A 243 28.30 -13.21 -35.46
CA LEU A 243 28.00 -14.32 -36.37
C LEU A 243 26.57 -14.19 -36.92
N ALA A 244 25.61 -13.90 -36.04
CA ALA A 244 24.21 -13.71 -36.43
C ALA A 244 24.02 -12.52 -37.40
N LEU A 245 24.65 -11.37 -37.12
CA LEU A 245 24.56 -10.21 -38.00
C LEU A 245 25.18 -10.53 -39.37
N ARG A 246 26.40 -11.07 -39.40
CA ARG A 246 27.10 -11.36 -40.66
C ARG A 246 26.36 -12.42 -41.48
N THR A 247 25.86 -13.49 -40.87
CA THR A 247 25.06 -14.51 -41.56
C THR A 247 23.77 -13.92 -42.14
N ALA A 248 23.07 -13.04 -41.39
CA ALA A 248 21.89 -12.36 -41.91
C ALA A 248 22.23 -11.46 -43.11
N MET A 249 23.31 -10.68 -43.03
CA MET A 249 23.79 -9.81 -44.12
C MET A 249 24.06 -10.59 -45.41
N VAL A 250 24.85 -11.68 -45.32
CA VAL A 250 25.15 -12.54 -46.48
C VAL A 250 23.87 -13.16 -47.05
N SER A 251 22.92 -13.57 -46.19
CA SER A 251 21.63 -14.07 -46.65
C SER A 251 20.78 -13.00 -47.36
N LEU A 252 20.99 -11.72 -47.06
CA LEU A 252 20.31 -10.60 -47.72
C LEU A 252 21.07 -10.09 -48.95
N GLY A 253 22.26 -10.64 -49.23
CA GLY A 253 23.10 -10.25 -50.37
C GLY A 253 23.73 -8.86 -50.20
N VAL A 254 24.06 -8.46 -48.96
CA VAL A 254 24.69 -7.18 -48.65
C VAL A 254 25.97 -7.37 -47.83
N ASP A 255 26.97 -6.54 -48.08
CA ASP A 255 28.28 -6.61 -47.41
C ASP A 255 28.54 -5.42 -46.47
N ASN A 256 27.67 -4.40 -46.50
CA ASN A 256 27.78 -3.19 -45.69
C ASN A 256 26.54 -2.93 -44.83
N ILE A 257 26.69 -2.06 -43.85
CA ILE A 257 25.62 -1.57 -42.98
C ILE A 257 25.55 -0.05 -43.04
N GLU A 258 24.37 0.50 -42.78
CA GLU A 258 24.15 1.94 -42.65
C GLU A 258 23.75 2.25 -41.21
N PHE A 259 24.46 3.20 -40.59
CA PHE A 259 24.15 3.71 -39.25
C PHE A 259 23.07 4.79 -39.35
N LEU A 260 21.91 4.56 -38.71
CA LEU A 260 20.82 5.53 -38.67
C LEU A 260 20.74 6.18 -37.28
N PHE A 261 20.97 7.49 -37.27
CA PHE A 261 20.92 8.34 -36.07
C PHE A 261 19.57 9.06 -35.96
N GLU A 262 19.24 9.47 -34.74
CA GLU A 262 18.02 10.24 -34.45
C GLU A 262 18.01 11.61 -35.18
N ASN A 263 17.03 11.80 -36.07
CA ASN A 263 16.72 13.01 -36.86
C ASN A 263 17.83 13.61 -37.75
N ASN A 264 17.50 13.89 -39.02
CA ASN A 264 18.25 14.77 -39.94
C ASN A 264 18.45 16.19 -39.37
N ALA A 265 19.32 16.39 -38.37
CA ALA A 265 19.54 17.67 -37.72
C ALA A 265 21.03 18.02 -37.67
N GLU A 266 21.38 19.12 -38.35
CA GLU A 266 22.70 19.75 -38.51
C GLU A 266 23.34 20.27 -37.20
N LYS A 267 23.11 19.66 -36.03
CA LYS A 267 23.73 20.08 -34.76
C LYS A 267 24.55 18.97 -34.12
N LEU A 268 25.85 19.23 -34.05
CA LEU A 268 26.96 18.29 -34.12
C LEU A 268 27.39 17.57 -32.83
N ASN A 269 26.64 17.57 -31.72
CA ASN A 269 27.24 17.19 -30.42
C ASN A 269 26.57 16.06 -29.63
N SER A 270 25.57 15.35 -30.18
CA SER A 270 25.07 14.10 -29.56
C SER A 270 24.20 13.30 -30.52
N LEU A 271 24.81 12.71 -31.55
CA LEU A 271 24.10 11.78 -32.43
C LEU A 271 23.93 10.45 -31.68
N THR A 272 22.75 10.19 -31.12
CA THR A 272 22.44 8.85 -30.58
C THR A 272 22.04 7.93 -31.72
N LEU A 273 22.82 6.86 -31.91
CA LEU A 273 22.48 5.79 -32.82
C LEU A 273 21.21 5.08 -32.35
N GLU A 274 20.24 4.91 -33.25
CA GLU A 274 19.00 4.19 -32.92
C GLU A 274 18.85 2.90 -33.71
N TYR A 275 19.34 2.85 -34.96
CA TYR A 275 19.18 1.67 -35.81
C TYR A 275 20.44 1.35 -36.61
N LEU A 276 20.68 0.06 -36.79
CA LEU A 276 21.49 -0.48 -37.87
C LEU A 276 20.56 -0.84 -39.03
N LYS A 277 20.85 -0.34 -40.22
CA LYS A 277 20.13 -0.73 -41.42
C LYS A 277 20.95 -1.73 -42.22
N VAL A 278 20.34 -2.88 -42.47
CA VAL A 278 20.89 -4.00 -43.24
C VAL A 278 19.94 -4.26 -44.40
N ALA A 279 20.38 -3.98 -45.64
CA ALA A 279 19.51 -3.95 -46.81
C ALA A 279 18.27 -3.04 -46.60
N ASP A 280 17.06 -3.60 -46.60
CA ASP A 280 15.80 -2.92 -46.33
C ASP A 280 15.36 -3.00 -44.85
N LYS A 281 16.08 -3.74 -44.01
CA LYS A 281 15.70 -4.04 -42.61
C LYS A 281 16.28 -3.03 -41.64
N LYS A 282 15.49 -2.62 -40.65
CA LYS A 282 15.92 -1.75 -39.54
C LYS A 282 16.03 -2.53 -38.24
N ILE A 283 17.24 -2.58 -37.69
CA ILE A 283 17.55 -3.28 -36.45
C ILE A 283 17.77 -2.24 -35.35
N PRO A 284 16.84 -2.09 -34.39
CA PRO A 284 17.01 -1.15 -33.29
C PRO A 284 18.14 -1.62 -32.38
N VAL A 285 19.12 -0.75 -32.14
CA VAL A 285 20.25 -1.00 -31.24
C VAL A 285 20.27 0.02 -30.12
N ASP A 286 20.86 -0.34 -28.99
CA ASP A 286 21.22 0.65 -27.97
C ASP A 286 22.56 1.34 -28.28
N GLY A 287 22.98 2.25 -27.40
CA GLY A 287 24.19 3.06 -27.58
C GLY A 287 25.50 2.28 -27.65
N GLN A 288 25.49 0.95 -27.46
CA GLN A 288 26.63 0.06 -27.57
C GLN A 288 26.41 -1.05 -28.62
N PHE A 289 25.52 -0.82 -29.59
CA PHE A 289 25.16 -1.77 -30.65
C PHE A 289 24.52 -3.08 -30.16
N ALA A 290 23.98 -3.10 -28.94
CA ALA A 290 23.29 -4.27 -28.43
C ALA A 290 21.80 -4.26 -28.74
N VAL A 291 21.28 -5.45 -28.98
CA VAL A 291 19.86 -5.69 -29.26
C VAL A 291 19.24 -6.54 -28.16
N TYR A 292 17.97 -6.28 -27.87
CA TYR A 292 17.17 -7.26 -27.14
C TYR A 292 16.95 -8.48 -28.03
N VAL A 293 17.35 -9.66 -27.57
CA VAL A 293 17.24 -10.89 -28.36
C VAL A 293 15.76 -11.19 -28.63
N PRO A 294 15.32 -11.25 -29.90
CA PRO A 294 13.92 -11.44 -30.25
C PRO A 294 13.58 -12.94 -30.28
N TYR A 295 13.73 -13.58 -29.12
CA TYR A 295 13.47 -15.02 -28.92
C TYR A 295 12.15 -15.43 -29.57
N ARG A 296 12.19 -16.54 -30.32
CA ARG A 296 11.02 -17.06 -31.02
C ARG A 296 10.14 -17.93 -30.12
N GLY A 297 10.78 -18.72 -29.25
CA GLY A 297 10.16 -19.69 -28.36
C GLY A 297 11.20 -20.32 -27.43
N GLY A 298 10.88 -21.48 -26.85
CA GLY A 298 11.84 -22.31 -26.12
C GLY A 298 12.84 -23.03 -27.05
N MET A 299 13.60 -23.98 -26.50
CA MET A 299 14.47 -24.84 -27.31
C MET A 299 13.69 -25.53 -28.44
N TYR A 300 14.38 -25.84 -29.53
CA TYR A 300 13.85 -26.45 -30.75
C TYR A 300 12.83 -25.57 -31.48
N SER A 301 13.03 -24.24 -31.44
CA SER A 301 12.24 -23.29 -32.25
C SER A 301 12.68 -23.24 -33.72
N PHE A 302 13.68 -24.04 -34.09
CA PHE A 302 14.25 -24.15 -35.44
C PHE A 302 14.44 -25.64 -35.78
N PRO A 303 14.34 -26.05 -37.05
CA PRO A 303 14.60 -27.43 -37.46
C PRO A 303 16.06 -27.81 -37.25
N TYR A 304 16.30 -29.05 -36.83
CA TYR A 304 17.63 -29.65 -36.66
C TYR A 304 17.86 -30.73 -37.71
N VAL A 305 19.01 -30.71 -38.36
CA VAL A 305 19.44 -31.71 -39.34
C VAL A 305 20.83 -32.21 -38.96
N SER A 306 20.97 -33.52 -38.77
CA SER A 306 22.24 -34.16 -38.41
C SER A 306 23.28 -34.02 -39.54
N VAL A 307 24.52 -33.63 -39.20
CA VAL A 307 25.58 -33.48 -40.21
C VAL A 307 25.82 -34.78 -41.00
N ILE A 308 25.79 -35.94 -40.33
CA ILE A 308 26.02 -37.22 -41.02
C ILE A 308 24.94 -37.52 -42.07
N ASP A 309 23.69 -37.09 -41.86
CA ASP A 309 22.61 -37.32 -42.82
C ASP A 309 22.79 -36.45 -44.07
N VAL A 310 23.35 -35.25 -43.91
CA VAL A 310 23.74 -34.40 -45.04
C VAL A 310 24.86 -35.05 -45.83
N LEU A 311 25.93 -35.49 -45.14
CA LEU A 311 27.09 -36.14 -45.76
C LEU A 311 26.72 -37.45 -46.48
N LYS A 312 25.78 -38.24 -45.95
CA LYS A 312 25.28 -39.45 -46.64
C LYS A 312 24.35 -39.15 -47.81
N GLY A 313 23.72 -37.98 -47.84
CA GLY A 313 22.68 -37.65 -48.82
C GLY A 313 21.29 -38.17 -48.43
N ASP A 314 21.08 -38.48 -47.15
CA ASP A 314 19.80 -38.97 -46.61
C ASP A 314 18.82 -37.82 -46.32
N THR A 315 19.29 -36.56 -46.33
CA THR A 315 18.46 -35.38 -46.06
C THR A 315 17.67 -34.97 -47.31
N PRO A 316 16.35 -34.73 -47.22
CA PRO A 316 15.57 -34.20 -48.34
C PRO A 316 16.06 -32.82 -48.78
N LEU A 317 16.18 -32.60 -50.10
CA LEU A 317 16.66 -31.34 -50.69
C LEU A 317 15.86 -30.11 -50.18
N GLU A 318 14.54 -30.26 -50.05
CA GLU A 318 13.63 -29.19 -49.60
C GLU A 318 13.92 -28.68 -48.18
N MET A 319 14.57 -29.48 -47.33
CA MET A 319 14.92 -29.08 -45.98
C MET A 319 16.08 -28.08 -45.95
N LEU A 320 16.96 -28.08 -46.95
CA LEU A 320 18.19 -27.27 -46.94
C LEU A 320 18.28 -26.26 -48.08
N LYS A 321 17.60 -26.51 -49.21
CA LYS A 321 17.63 -25.62 -50.36
C LYS A 321 17.12 -24.23 -50.05
N ASP A 322 17.89 -23.21 -50.45
CA ASP A 322 17.60 -21.79 -50.20
C ASP A 322 17.44 -21.42 -48.71
N LYS A 323 17.91 -22.27 -47.78
CA LYS A 323 17.84 -22.05 -46.33
C LYS A 323 19.11 -21.43 -45.78
N ILE A 324 18.96 -20.73 -44.65
CA ILE A 324 20.07 -20.23 -43.82
C ILE A 324 20.45 -21.34 -42.86
N LEU A 325 21.70 -21.78 -42.87
CA LEU A 325 22.19 -22.82 -41.98
C LEU A 325 23.07 -22.24 -40.87
N LEU A 326 23.01 -22.83 -39.69
CA LEU A 326 23.96 -22.60 -38.62
C LEU A 326 24.52 -23.94 -38.16
N LEU A 327 25.83 -24.13 -38.26
CA LEU A 327 26.49 -25.29 -37.67
C LEU A 327 26.58 -25.08 -36.16
N GLY A 328 25.93 -25.94 -35.39
CA GLY A 328 25.96 -25.95 -33.92
C GLY A 328 25.99 -27.37 -33.38
N THR A 329 25.93 -27.53 -32.06
CA THR A 329 25.98 -28.85 -31.42
C THR A 329 24.87 -29.05 -30.38
N SER A 330 24.19 -30.19 -30.50
CA SER A 330 23.26 -30.74 -29.52
C SER A 330 23.85 -31.93 -28.73
N ALA A 331 25.10 -32.30 -28.97
CA ALA A 331 25.76 -33.40 -28.27
C ALA A 331 26.00 -33.08 -26.78
N THR A 332 25.75 -34.05 -25.91
CA THR A 332 25.59 -33.83 -24.46
C THR A 332 26.83 -33.23 -23.80
N GLY A 333 28.02 -33.57 -24.29
CA GLY A 333 29.30 -33.08 -23.76
C GLY A 333 29.78 -31.76 -24.37
N MET A 334 29.12 -31.24 -25.41
CA MET A 334 29.57 -30.07 -26.18
C MET A 334 28.52 -28.96 -26.31
N MET A 335 27.29 -29.19 -25.85
CA MET A 335 26.23 -28.18 -25.85
C MET A 335 26.65 -26.89 -25.14
N ASP A 336 26.63 -25.77 -25.87
CA ASP A 336 26.74 -24.43 -25.27
C ASP A 336 25.39 -24.06 -24.64
N LEU A 337 25.21 -24.38 -23.36
CA LEU A 337 23.97 -24.09 -22.63
C LEU A 337 24.03 -22.70 -21.99
N ARG A 338 23.02 -21.88 -22.29
CA ARG A 338 22.87 -20.52 -21.76
C ARG A 338 21.58 -20.37 -20.98
N SER A 339 21.60 -19.50 -19.96
CA SER A 339 20.36 -19.03 -19.32
C SER A 339 19.79 -17.87 -20.12
N THR A 340 18.49 -17.94 -20.39
CA THR A 340 17.76 -16.97 -21.21
C THR A 340 16.42 -16.65 -20.58
N PRO A 341 15.76 -15.55 -20.97
CA PRO A 341 14.40 -15.26 -20.52
C PRO A 341 13.39 -16.36 -20.82
N VAL A 342 13.62 -17.19 -21.85
CA VAL A 342 12.68 -18.24 -22.28
C VAL A 342 12.98 -19.62 -21.68
N GLY A 343 14.12 -19.76 -20.99
CA GLY A 343 14.49 -20.98 -20.28
C GLY A 343 15.88 -20.87 -19.63
N ASP A 344 16.03 -21.45 -18.44
CA ASP A 344 17.31 -21.48 -17.70
C ASP A 344 18.38 -22.33 -18.40
N THR A 345 17.92 -23.23 -19.27
CA THR A 345 18.74 -24.04 -20.16
C THR A 345 18.25 -23.75 -21.58
N TYR A 346 19.12 -23.20 -22.42
CA TYR A 346 18.84 -22.86 -23.82
C TYR A 346 20.07 -23.13 -24.68
N ILE A 347 19.89 -23.65 -25.89
CA ILE A 347 21.00 -23.99 -26.79
C ILE A 347 21.56 -22.71 -27.41
N GLY A 348 22.87 -22.48 -27.28
CA GLY A 348 23.54 -21.23 -27.68
C GLY A 348 23.34 -20.86 -29.15
N VAL A 349 23.44 -21.83 -30.06
CA VAL A 349 23.27 -21.60 -31.51
C VAL A 349 21.88 -21.04 -31.87
N GLU A 350 20.84 -21.38 -31.10
CA GLU A 350 19.49 -20.86 -31.34
C GLU A 350 19.34 -19.37 -30.98
N ILE A 351 20.27 -18.81 -30.19
CA ILE A 351 20.33 -17.36 -29.96
C ILE A 351 20.69 -16.66 -31.28
N HIS A 352 21.67 -17.18 -32.01
CA HIS A 352 22.01 -16.67 -33.35
C HIS A 352 20.83 -16.83 -34.32
N ALA A 353 20.18 -18.00 -34.34
CA ALA A 353 19.00 -18.24 -35.16
C ALA A 353 17.85 -17.26 -34.82
N SER A 354 17.63 -16.98 -33.53
CA SER A 354 16.62 -16.02 -33.07
C SER A 354 16.92 -14.60 -33.53
N ILE A 355 18.18 -14.16 -33.48
CA ILE A 355 18.61 -12.85 -33.99
C ILE A 355 18.41 -12.78 -35.50
N ILE A 356 18.85 -13.78 -36.27
CA ILE A 356 18.66 -13.81 -37.73
C ILE A 356 17.17 -13.76 -38.08
N SER A 357 16.35 -14.62 -37.46
CA SER A 357 14.88 -14.61 -37.61
C SER A 357 14.29 -13.23 -37.29
N GLY A 358 14.79 -12.60 -36.22
CA GLY A 358 14.41 -11.24 -35.83
C GLY A 358 14.79 -10.16 -36.85
N ILE A 359 15.93 -10.29 -37.53
CA ILE A 359 16.36 -9.37 -38.60
C ILE A 359 15.46 -9.53 -39.81
N LEU A 360 15.15 -10.77 -40.21
CA LEU A 360 14.30 -11.05 -41.36
C LEU A 360 12.86 -10.54 -41.16
N ASP A 361 12.34 -10.61 -39.93
CA ASP A 361 10.96 -10.27 -39.57
C ASP A 361 10.80 -8.89 -38.87
N GLU A 362 11.90 -8.17 -38.62
CA GLU A 362 11.95 -6.89 -37.88
C GLU A 362 11.25 -6.94 -36.50
N ARG A 363 11.45 -8.03 -35.75
CA ARG A 363 10.76 -8.31 -34.45
C ARG A 363 11.46 -7.75 -33.21
N PHE A 364 12.46 -6.90 -33.38
CA PHE A 364 13.23 -6.41 -32.24
C PHE A 364 12.45 -5.40 -31.40
N LYS A 365 12.71 -5.42 -30.09
CA LYS A 365 12.24 -4.40 -29.16
C LYS A 365 13.30 -3.31 -28.99
N LEU A 366 12.86 -2.05 -28.92
CA LEU A 366 13.72 -0.87 -28.83
C LEU A 366 13.59 -0.22 -27.44
N LYS A 367 14.71 0.18 -26.84
CA LYS A 367 14.75 1.12 -25.72
C LYS A 367 15.46 2.39 -26.20
N PRO A 368 14.71 3.42 -26.64
CA PRO A 368 15.30 4.68 -27.11
C PRO A 368 16.13 5.39 -26.04
N SER A 369 17.08 6.23 -26.46
CA SER A 369 17.92 7.05 -25.57
C SER A 369 17.08 7.98 -24.68
N TYR A 370 16.05 8.60 -25.26
CA TYR A 370 15.08 9.46 -24.57
C TYR A 370 14.06 8.69 -23.70
N MET A 371 14.15 7.36 -23.62
CA MET A 371 13.21 6.56 -22.83
C MET A 371 13.25 6.92 -21.35
N ASN A 372 14.42 7.21 -20.81
CA ASN A 372 14.55 7.66 -19.43
C ASN A 372 13.83 9.01 -19.21
N SER A 373 13.81 9.89 -20.22
CA SER A 373 13.06 11.16 -20.15
C SER A 373 11.55 10.93 -20.16
N ILE A 374 11.07 9.99 -20.99
CA ILE A 374 9.65 9.57 -20.99
C ILE A 374 9.28 8.99 -19.62
N GLU A 375 10.12 8.12 -19.05
CA GLU A 375 9.90 7.54 -17.73
C GLU A 375 9.84 8.61 -16.64
N ALA A 376 10.74 9.60 -16.65
CA ALA A 376 10.73 10.71 -15.69
C ALA A 376 9.41 11.50 -15.73
N VAL A 377 8.93 11.84 -16.94
CA VAL A 377 7.64 12.53 -17.12
C VAL A 377 6.50 11.65 -16.63
N PHE A 378 6.54 10.36 -16.92
CA PHE A 378 5.52 9.40 -16.50
C PHE A 378 5.46 9.27 -14.96
N LEU A 379 6.60 9.16 -14.29
CA LEU A 379 6.69 9.15 -12.82
C LEU A 379 6.12 10.43 -12.20
N LEU A 380 6.40 11.59 -12.81
CA LEU A 380 5.86 12.87 -12.36
C LEU A 380 4.34 12.92 -12.49
N LEU A 381 3.80 12.49 -13.64
CA LEU A 381 2.36 12.43 -13.88
C LEU A 381 1.66 11.48 -12.91
N ILE A 382 2.20 10.28 -12.69
CA ILE A 382 1.69 9.32 -11.70
C ILE A 382 1.67 9.95 -10.31
N THR A 383 2.76 10.61 -9.91
CA THR A 383 2.86 11.27 -8.59
C THR A 383 1.74 12.29 -8.41
N ILE A 384 1.54 13.17 -9.40
CA ILE A 384 0.52 14.23 -9.36
C ILE A 384 -0.89 13.63 -9.36
N ILE A 385 -1.18 12.67 -10.23
CA ILE A 385 -2.49 12.02 -10.35
C ILE A 385 -2.86 11.31 -9.04
N LEU A 386 -1.95 10.52 -8.49
CA LEU A 386 -2.17 9.83 -7.22
C LEU A 386 -2.34 10.83 -6.08
N HIS A 387 -1.51 11.87 -5.99
CA HIS A 387 -1.68 12.92 -4.99
C HIS A 387 -3.07 13.57 -5.07
N MET A 388 -3.53 13.89 -6.28
CA MET A 388 -4.87 14.46 -6.52
C MET A 388 -6.00 13.49 -6.19
N ALA A 389 -5.81 12.18 -6.40
CA ALA A 389 -6.80 11.16 -6.11
C ALA A 389 -6.94 10.94 -4.59
N TYR A 390 -5.82 10.70 -3.89
CA TYR A 390 -5.78 10.51 -2.44
C TYR A 390 -6.18 11.78 -1.66
N SER A 391 -6.02 12.97 -2.23
CA SER A 391 -6.48 14.23 -1.61
C SER A 391 -7.98 14.50 -1.67
N ARG A 392 -8.71 13.81 -2.56
CA ARG A 392 -10.16 14.00 -2.75
C ARG A 392 -11.01 12.86 -2.24
N LEU A 393 -10.44 11.66 -2.13
CA LEU A 393 -11.15 10.44 -1.83
C LEU A 393 -10.80 9.95 -0.43
N GLY A 394 -11.81 9.54 0.36
CA GLY A 394 -11.60 8.94 1.68
C GLY A 394 -11.06 7.50 1.62
N ALA A 395 -10.98 6.83 2.75
CA ALA A 395 -10.37 5.48 2.87
C ALA A 395 -10.95 4.43 1.91
N VAL A 396 -12.24 4.49 1.57
CA VAL A 396 -12.87 3.57 0.60
C VAL A 396 -12.36 3.82 -0.83
N GLY A 397 -12.17 5.09 -1.21
CA GLY A 397 -11.60 5.42 -2.51
C GLY A 397 -10.13 5.03 -2.63
N ALA A 398 -9.36 5.15 -1.54
CA ALA A 398 -7.98 4.68 -1.46
C ALA A 398 -7.84 3.19 -1.83
N ALA A 399 -8.79 2.34 -1.40
CA ALA A 399 -8.79 0.91 -1.70
C ALA A 399 -9.00 0.60 -3.20
N ILE A 400 -9.66 1.49 -3.94
CA ILE A 400 -9.91 1.34 -5.38
C ILE A 400 -8.79 1.97 -6.21
N ILE A 401 -8.26 3.12 -5.79
CA ILE A 401 -7.22 3.86 -6.54
C ILE A 401 -5.98 2.99 -6.75
N PHE A 402 -5.51 2.29 -5.70
CA PHE A 402 -4.28 1.50 -5.78
C PHE A 402 -4.32 0.42 -6.88
N PRO A 403 -5.28 -0.53 -6.90
CA PRO A 403 -5.32 -1.55 -7.95
C PRO A 403 -5.57 -0.95 -9.34
N VAL A 404 -6.37 0.12 -9.45
CA VAL A 404 -6.60 0.81 -10.73
C VAL A 404 -5.32 1.45 -11.25
N ALA A 405 -4.53 2.08 -10.39
CA ALA A 405 -3.25 2.68 -10.77
C ALA A 405 -2.22 1.63 -11.21
N ILE A 406 -2.13 0.51 -10.48
CA ILE A 406 -1.26 -0.62 -10.88
C ILE A 406 -1.69 -1.19 -12.24
N ALA A 407 -2.99 -1.46 -12.42
CA ALA A 407 -3.51 -1.94 -13.69
C ALA A 407 -3.27 -0.96 -14.84
N SER A 408 -3.36 0.34 -14.58
CA SER A 408 -3.09 1.40 -15.57
C SER A 408 -1.61 1.44 -15.98
N VAL A 409 -0.69 1.34 -15.02
CA VAL A 409 0.77 1.29 -15.30
C VAL A 409 1.12 0.05 -16.11
N LEU A 410 0.62 -1.12 -15.70
CA LEU A 410 0.84 -2.37 -16.43
C LEU A 410 0.24 -2.30 -17.84
N GLY A 411 -1.02 -1.86 -17.96
CA GLY A 411 -1.71 -1.73 -19.24
C GLY A 411 -1.02 -0.76 -20.20
N PHE A 412 -0.51 0.38 -19.70
CA PHE A 412 0.29 1.31 -20.49
C PHE A 412 1.62 0.68 -20.95
N GLY A 413 2.30 -0.04 -20.06
CA GLY A 413 3.51 -0.79 -20.39
C GLY A 413 3.29 -1.84 -21.50
N PHE A 414 2.21 -2.61 -21.41
CA PHE A 414 1.82 -3.60 -22.44
C PHE A 414 1.44 -2.94 -23.77
N LEU A 415 0.76 -1.80 -23.73
CA LEU A 415 0.40 -1.05 -24.93
C LEU A 415 1.65 -0.60 -25.69
N LEU A 416 2.65 -0.08 -24.99
CA LEU A 416 3.90 0.37 -25.61
C LEU A 416 4.76 -0.80 -26.10
N TRP A 417 4.74 -1.92 -25.38
CA TRP A 417 5.40 -3.16 -25.77
C TRP A 417 4.87 -3.75 -27.10
N HIS A 418 3.55 -3.86 -27.26
CA HIS A 418 2.96 -4.51 -28.46
C HIS A 418 2.79 -3.55 -29.63
N LYS A 419 2.40 -2.29 -29.39
CA LYS A 419 2.08 -1.34 -30.47
C LYS A 419 3.30 -0.63 -31.03
N PHE A 420 4.28 -0.34 -30.17
CA PHE A 420 5.45 0.47 -30.54
C PHE A 420 6.77 -0.29 -30.42
N ASN A 421 6.75 -1.56 -30.00
CA ASN A 421 7.95 -2.37 -29.71
C ASN A 421 8.88 -1.72 -28.68
N PHE A 422 8.35 -0.89 -27.79
CA PHE A 422 9.16 -0.16 -26.81
C PHE A 422 9.34 -0.94 -25.50
N VAL A 423 10.58 -0.98 -25.02
CA VAL A 423 10.91 -1.52 -23.69
C VAL A 423 10.92 -0.39 -22.67
N ILE A 424 9.82 -0.27 -21.92
CA ILE A 424 9.70 0.69 -20.82
C ILE A 424 9.97 0.01 -19.48
N PRO A 425 10.83 0.61 -18.63
CA PRO A 425 10.96 0.19 -17.25
C PRO A 425 9.65 0.40 -16.47
N LEU A 426 9.15 -0.66 -15.86
CA LEU A 426 7.91 -0.64 -15.06
C LEU A 426 8.19 -0.74 -13.56
N ALA A 427 9.35 -1.27 -13.16
CA ALA A 427 9.70 -1.49 -11.76
C ALA A 427 9.60 -0.20 -10.92
N ASN A 428 10.18 0.90 -11.42
CA ASN A 428 10.12 2.22 -10.76
C ASN A 428 8.68 2.70 -10.58
N SER A 429 7.89 2.64 -11.65
CA SER A 429 6.51 3.12 -11.64
C SER A 429 5.64 2.31 -10.67
N ILE A 430 5.78 0.98 -10.66
CA ILE A 430 5.03 0.09 -9.75
C ILE A 430 5.40 0.36 -8.30
N LEU A 431 6.69 0.50 -7.99
CA LEU A 431 7.14 0.80 -6.63
C LEU A 431 6.70 2.20 -6.17
N LEU A 432 6.79 3.21 -7.04
CA LEU A 432 6.27 4.55 -6.75
C LEU A 432 4.78 4.51 -6.41
N VAL A 433 3.96 3.87 -7.26
CA VAL A 433 2.52 3.70 -7.00
C VAL A 433 2.29 3.02 -5.66
N SER A 434 3.01 1.93 -5.38
CA SER A 434 2.85 1.13 -4.16
C SER A 434 3.23 1.89 -2.89
N ILE A 435 4.42 2.50 -2.87
CA ILE A 435 4.92 3.23 -1.70
C ILE A 435 4.09 4.50 -1.49
N GLN A 436 3.79 5.24 -2.56
CA GLN A 436 2.98 6.46 -2.44
C GLN A 436 1.57 6.14 -1.92
N SER A 437 0.93 5.10 -2.45
CA SER A 437 -0.39 4.65 -1.98
C SER A 437 -0.36 4.22 -0.51
N PHE A 438 0.67 3.47 -0.10
CA PHE A 438 0.87 3.05 1.28
C PHE A 438 1.05 4.26 2.22
N VAL A 439 1.95 5.19 1.88
CA VAL A 439 2.25 6.34 2.73
C VAL A 439 1.05 7.27 2.87
N HIS A 440 0.30 7.54 1.79
CA HIS A 440 -0.93 8.36 1.88
C HIS A 440 -2.01 7.67 2.71
N THR A 441 -2.23 6.38 2.50
CA THR A 441 -3.23 5.62 3.28
C THR A 441 -2.85 5.56 4.76
N ALA A 442 -1.58 5.32 5.08
CA ALA A 442 -1.10 5.32 6.46
C ALA A 442 -1.24 6.71 7.10
N TYR A 443 -0.86 7.78 6.39
CA TYR A 443 -1.01 9.15 6.86
C TYR A 443 -2.48 9.46 7.19
N ASP A 444 -3.40 9.11 6.29
CA ASP A 444 -4.82 9.37 6.47
C ASP A 444 -5.40 8.59 7.64
N PHE A 445 -5.04 7.31 7.77
CA PHE A 445 -5.42 6.49 8.91
C PHE A 445 -4.98 7.11 10.26
N PHE A 446 -3.73 7.57 10.36
CA PHE A 446 -3.22 8.17 11.60
C PHE A 446 -3.84 9.54 11.90
N VAL A 447 -4.08 10.36 10.86
CA VAL A 447 -4.71 11.68 11.02
C VAL A 447 -6.17 11.54 11.43
N GLU A 448 -6.95 10.66 10.76
CA GLU A 448 -8.35 10.39 11.12
C GLU A 448 -8.47 9.79 12.54
N SER A 449 -7.58 8.86 12.90
CA SER A 449 -7.59 8.24 14.24
C SER A 449 -7.37 9.26 15.36
N ARG A 450 -6.52 10.27 15.14
CA ARG A 450 -6.30 11.35 16.12
C ARG A 450 -7.52 12.26 16.26
N GLN A 451 -8.23 12.54 15.16
CA GLN A 451 -9.44 13.37 15.20
C GLN A 451 -10.56 12.71 15.99
N LYS A 452 -10.80 11.39 15.78
CA LYS A 452 -11.81 10.64 16.53
C LYS A 452 -11.53 10.59 18.03
N ARG A 453 -10.28 10.31 18.43
CA ARG A 453 -9.91 10.24 19.85
C ARG A 453 -10.07 11.56 20.60
N ARG A 454 -9.86 12.69 19.92
CA ARG A 454 -10.05 14.03 20.51
C ARG A 454 -11.53 14.37 20.74
N MET A 455 -12.44 13.82 19.92
CA MET A 455 -13.88 13.98 20.09
C MET A 455 -14.37 13.25 21.36
N ASN A 456 -13.91 12.02 21.60
CA ASN A 456 -14.38 11.19 22.72
C ASN A 456 -13.97 11.77 24.09
N LEU A 457 -12.79 12.38 24.19
CA LEU A 457 -12.31 13.01 25.43
C LEU A 457 -13.15 14.23 25.87
N PHE A 458 -13.88 14.88 24.96
CA PHE A 458 -14.79 15.98 25.32
C PHE A 458 -16.11 15.48 25.92
N PHE A 459 -16.59 14.29 25.55
CA PHE A 459 -17.86 13.73 26.05
C PHE A 459 -17.71 13.03 27.40
N GLU A 460 -16.55 12.42 27.67
CA GLU A 460 -16.26 11.70 28.93
C GLU A 460 -16.31 12.59 30.19
N GLN A 461 -16.20 13.92 30.06
CA GLN A 461 -16.28 14.84 31.21
C GLN A 461 -17.72 15.22 31.60
N TYR A 462 -18.72 14.95 30.75
CA TYR A 462 -20.11 15.39 30.96
C TYR A 462 -21.12 14.23 30.95
N ILE A 463 -20.78 13.09 30.35
CA ILE A 463 -21.67 11.93 30.19
C ILE A 463 -20.99 10.68 30.78
N PRO A 464 -21.68 9.86 31.61
CA PRO A 464 -21.10 8.62 32.13
C PRO A 464 -20.53 7.72 31.04
N SER A 465 -19.39 7.06 31.33
CA SER A 465 -18.66 6.25 30.35
C SER A 465 -19.48 5.09 29.78
N GLU A 466 -20.45 4.55 30.53
CA GLU A 466 -21.38 3.53 30.03
C GLU A 466 -22.31 4.09 28.95
N LEU A 467 -22.84 5.30 29.12
CA LEU A 467 -23.72 5.94 28.14
C LEU A 467 -22.94 6.29 26.85
N VAL A 468 -21.68 6.71 26.95
CA VAL A 468 -20.81 6.97 25.78
C VAL A 468 -20.57 5.70 24.95
N LYS A 469 -20.37 4.54 25.60
CA LYS A 469 -20.21 3.24 24.91
C LYS A 469 -21.50 2.75 24.25
N GLU A 470 -22.65 3.01 24.89
CA GLU A 470 -23.97 2.72 24.33
C GLU A 470 -24.31 3.65 23.14
N MET A 471 -23.80 4.89 23.13
CA MET A 471 -23.92 5.82 22.00
C MET A 471 -23.15 5.34 20.76
N ASP A 472 -21.98 4.72 20.93
CA ASP A 472 -21.17 4.17 19.82
C ASP A 472 -21.84 2.97 19.12
N SER A 473 -22.74 2.27 19.83
CA SER A 473 -23.40 1.06 19.35
C SER A 473 -24.81 1.30 18.75
N ASN A 474 -25.50 2.38 19.13
CA ASN A 474 -26.85 2.73 18.65
C ASN A 474 -26.90 4.14 18.00
N SER A 475 -26.23 4.28 16.85
CA SER A 475 -26.08 5.57 16.13
C SER A 475 -27.37 6.18 15.57
N GLN A 476 -28.50 5.46 15.56
CA GLN A 476 -29.76 5.92 14.96
C GLN A 476 -30.72 6.69 15.88
N GLU A 477 -30.53 6.67 17.21
CA GLU A 477 -31.44 7.36 18.17
C GLU A 477 -30.92 8.71 18.69
N LEU A 478 -29.73 9.16 18.26
CA LEU A 478 -29.09 10.36 18.77
C LEU A 478 -29.44 11.61 17.96
N SER A 479 -30.57 12.24 18.30
CA SER A 479 -30.87 13.60 17.89
C SER A 479 -30.24 14.60 18.86
N LEU A 480 -29.13 15.24 18.47
CA LEU A 480 -28.50 16.32 19.23
C LEU A 480 -29.18 17.68 19.01
N THR A 481 -30.16 17.76 18.11
CA THR A 481 -30.82 19.01 17.68
C THR A 481 -32.00 19.43 18.55
N GLY A 482 -32.41 18.63 19.54
CA GLY A 482 -33.54 18.92 20.42
C GLY A 482 -34.63 17.86 20.32
N ASP A 483 -35.07 17.33 21.45
CA ASP A 483 -36.17 16.36 21.56
C ASP A 483 -37.01 16.60 22.83
N SER A 484 -38.32 16.34 22.77
CA SER A 484 -39.22 16.43 23.93
C SER A 484 -39.37 15.04 24.53
N LYS A 485 -38.88 14.84 25.76
CA LYS A 485 -38.86 13.54 26.43
C LYS A 485 -39.43 13.63 27.84
N GLU A 486 -40.04 12.54 28.30
CA GLU A 486 -40.37 12.38 29.72
C GLU A 486 -39.09 12.08 30.51
N MET A 487 -38.75 12.97 31.44
CA MET A 487 -37.45 13.00 32.11
C MET A 487 -37.61 13.35 33.58
N SER A 488 -36.55 13.12 34.37
CA SER A 488 -36.43 13.63 35.75
C SER A 488 -35.27 14.60 35.83
N VAL A 489 -35.47 15.69 36.58
CA VAL A 489 -34.44 16.68 36.87
C VAL A 489 -34.26 16.80 38.38
N LEU A 490 -33.01 16.87 38.81
CA LEU A 490 -32.60 17.05 40.20
C LEU A 490 -31.86 18.38 40.30
N PHE A 491 -32.26 19.18 41.28
CA PHE A 491 -31.53 20.33 41.76
C PHE A 491 -31.08 20.05 43.18
N SER A 492 -29.80 20.30 43.47
CA SER A 492 -29.25 20.27 44.82
C SER A 492 -28.58 21.60 45.11
N ASP A 493 -28.79 22.17 46.28
CA ASP A 493 -28.13 23.42 46.69
C ASP A 493 -27.60 23.36 48.11
N VAL A 494 -26.50 24.06 48.41
CA VAL A 494 -25.86 24.04 49.73
C VAL A 494 -26.52 25.05 50.67
N ARG A 495 -27.01 24.57 51.81
CA ARG A 495 -27.67 25.41 52.80
C ARG A 495 -26.68 26.40 53.43
N GLY A 496 -26.97 27.69 53.27
CA GLY A 496 -26.17 28.76 53.88
C GLY A 496 -24.83 28.98 53.19
N PHE A 497 -24.69 28.59 51.93
CA PHE A 497 -23.44 28.73 51.19
C PHE A 497 -22.90 30.15 51.12
N THR A 498 -23.76 31.17 51.00
CA THR A 498 -23.32 32.57 51.04
C THR A 498 -22.50 32.86 52.30
N THR A 499 -23.01 32.46 53.47
CA THR A 499 -22.30 32.59 54.75
C THR A 499 -21.02 31.77 54.78
N ILE A 500 -21.01 30.56 54.20
CA ILE A 500 -19.80 29.74 54.07
C ILE A 500 -18.74 30.47 53.24
N SER A 501 -19.11 30.95 52.05
CA SER A 501 -18.21 31.62 51.10
C SER A 501 -17.62 32.93 51.63
N GLU A 502 -18.35 33.67 52.46
CA GLU A 502 -17.88 34.90 53.12
C GLU A 502 -16.85 34.63 54.22
N THR A 503 -16.81 33.41 54.77
CA THR A 503 -15.93 33.04 55.89
C THR A 503 -14.67 32.27 55.47
N MET A 504 -14.50 31.98 54.18
CA MET A 504 -13.40 31.17 53.65
C MET A 504 -12.49 31.97 52.70
N THR A 505 -11.23 31.55 52.58
CA THR A 505 -10.34 32.10 51.55
C THR A 505 -10.73 31.58 50.17
N PRO A 506 -10.47 32.31 49.06
CA PRO A 506 -10.79 31.83 47.71
C PRO A 506 -10.15 30.47 47.36
N GLY A 507 -8.95 30.20 47.88
CA GLY A 507 -8.25 28.93 47.68
C GLY A 507 -8.94 27.78 48.41
N ASP A 508 -9.25 27.95 49.70
CA ASP A 508 -9.94 26.94 50.49
C ASP A 508 -11.37 26.69 49.99
N LEU A 509 -12.07 27.75 49.56
CA LEU A 509 -13.40 27.63 48.96
C LEU A 509 -13.36 26.82 47.66
N THR A 510 -12.36 27.05 46.80
CA THR A 510 -12.18 26.28 45.57
C THR A 510 -11.91 24.80 45.87
N GLN A 511 -11.06 24.52 46.86
CA GLN A 511 -10.77 23.15 47.26
C GLN A 511 -12.00 22.45 47.87
N LEU A 512 -12.73 23.13 48.75
CA LEU A 512 -13.99 22.63 49.32
C LEU A 512 -14.98 22.32 48.22
N MET A 513 -15.15 23.21 47.23
CA MET A 513 -16.05 22.98 46.10
C MET A 513 -15.64 21.76 45.27
N ASN A 514 -14.36 21.60 44.94
CA ASN A 514 -13.90 20.43 44.19
C ASN A 514 -14.12 19.12 44.98
N GLU A 515 -13.82 19.10 46.28
CA GLU A 515 -14.00 17.92 47.13
C GLU A 515 -15.47 17.62 47.45
N PHE A 516 -16.35 18.63 47.41
CA PHE A 516 -17.79 18.47 47.52
C PHE A 516 -18.43 17.99 46.23
N LEU A 517 -18.09 18.59 45.08
CA LEU A 517 -18.69 18.25 43.78
C LEU A 517 -18.26 16.88 43.28
N THR A 518 -17.03 16.45 43.53
CA THR A 518 -16.50 15.15 43.05
C THR A 518 -17.37 13.95 43.45
N PRO A 519 -17.67 13.71 44.75
CA PRO A 519 -18.51 12.58 45.16
C PRO A 519 -19.96 12.72 44.69
N ILE A 520 -20.49 13.95 44.58
CA ILE A 520 -21.86 14.18 44.10
C ILE A 520 -21.97 13.81 42.61
N THR A 521 -21.02 14.27 41.80
CA THR A 521 -20.95 13.92 40.38
C THR A 521 -20.80 12.42 40.19
N LYS A 522 -20.00 11.77 41.04
CA LYS A 522 -19.90 10.30 41.06
C LYS A 522 -21.25 9.63 41.34
N VAL A 523 -21.99 10.07 42.36
CA VAL A 523 -23.32 9.52 42.68
C VAL A 523 -24.30 9.67 41.53
N VAL A 524 -24.32 10.83 40.87
CA VAL A 524 -25.17 11.07 39.70
C VAL A 524 -24.82 10.10 38.58
N HIS A 525 -23.53 9.93 38.26
CA HIS A 525 -23.09 8.99 37.22
C HIS A 525 -23.39 7.52 37.56
N GLU A 526 -23.13 7.07 38.80
CA GLU A 526 -23.41 5.70 39.25
C GLU A 526 -24.90 5.36 39.21
N ASN A 527 -25.76 6.37 39.35
CA ASN A 527 -27.20 6.25 39.18
C ASN A 527 -27.66 6.61 37.75
N ARG A 528 -26.79 6.52 36.73
CA ARG A 528 -27.11 6.77 35.31
C ARG A 528 -27.66 8.17 34.99
N GLY A 529 -27.30 9.17 35.79
CA GLY A 529 -27.65 10.57 35.55
C GLY A 529 -26.61 11.29 34.70
N THR A 530 -27.06 12.37 34.05
CA THR A 530 -26.20 13.29 33.30
C THR A 530 -26.12 14.62 34.06
N ILE A 531 -24.89 15.10 34.32
CA ILE A 531 -24.68 16.42 34.91
C ILE A 531 -24.92 17.47 33.83
N ASP A 532 -25.84 18.39 34.11
CA ASP A 532 -26.15 19.49 33.20
C ASP A 532 -25.15 20.64 33.38
N LYS A 533 -25.08 21.19 34.59
CA LYS A 533 -24.13 22.24 34.96
C LYS A 533 -24.00 22.40 36.48
N TYR A 534 -22.90 23.03 36.88
CA TYR A 534 -22.70 23.59 38.22
C TYR A 534 -23.05 25.09 38.19
N MET A 535 -23.93 25.53 39.09
CA MET A 535 -24.32 26.94 39.26
C MET A 535 -23.89 27.41 40.65
N GLY A 536 -22.60 27.72 40.80
CA GLY A 536 -22.03 27.98 42.12
C GLY A 536 -22.01 26.70 42.96
N ASP A 537 -22.76 26.70 44.04
CA ASP A 537 -23.00 25.57 44.95
C ASP A 537 -24.16 24.66 44.54
N CYS A 538 -24.93 25.08 43.52
CA CYS A 538 -26.03 24.30 43.00
C CYS A 538 -25.56 23.27 41.95
N VAL A 539 -26.01 22.02 42.09
CA VAL A 539 -25.84 20.95 41.11
C VAL A 539 -27.15 20.70 40.39
N MET A 540 -27.14 20.80 39.06
CA MET A 540 -28.25 20.42 38.21
C MET A 540 -27.92 19.16 37.42
N ALA A 541 -28.77 18.15 37.53
CA ALA A 541 -28.63 16.87 36.84
C ALA A 541 -29.97 16.38 36.29
N PHE A 542 -29.94 15.53 35.27
CA PHE A 542 -31.15 14.94 34.70
C PHE A 542 -30.97 13.46 34.31
N TRP A 543 -32.10 12.77 34.21
CA TRP A 543 -32.23 11.36 33.81
C TRP A 543 -33.27 11.23 32.69
N GLY A 544 -33.12 10.22 31.83
CA GLY A 544 -34.01 10.00 30.68
C GLY A 544 -33.47 10.56 29.34
N ALA A 545 -32.27 11.17 29.36
CA ALA A 545 -31.53 11.57 28.17
C ALA A 545 -29.99 11.54 28.45
N PRO A 546 -29.13 11.42 27.42
CA PRO A 546 -29.44 11.36 25.99
C PRO A 546 -30.16 10.08 25.58
N LEU A 547 -29.91 8.97 26.28
CA LEU A 547 -30.60 7.70 26.08
C LEU A 547 -31.92 7.66 26.85
N THR A 548 -32.93 7.04 26.24
CA THR A 548 -34.26 6.86 26.86
C THR A 548 -34.17 5.89 28.03
N ASP A 549 -34.58 6.34 29.22
CA ASP A 549 -34.57 5.53 30.44
C ASP A 549 -35.95 5.51 31.08
N LYS A 550 -36.65 4.36 31.01
CA LYS A 550 -37.98 4.20 31.61
C LYS A 550 -37.97 4.24 33.14
N GLN A 551 -36.81 4.13 33.77
CA GLN A 551 -36.63 4.17 35.22
C GLN A 551 -36.03 5.49 35.71
N HIS A 552 -36.03 6.53 34.87
CA HIS A 552 -35.40 7.83 35.14
C HIS A 552 -35.79 8.42 36.52
N ALA A 553 -37.07 8.32 36.90
CA ALA A 553 -37.54 8.81 38.20
C ALA A 553 -37.04 7.99 39.39
N ASN A 554 -36.96 6.66 39.25
CA ASN A 554 -36.40 5.79 40.31
C ASN A 554 -34.91 6.06 40.50
N HIS A 555 -34.16 6.23 39.40
CA HIS A 555 -32.74 6.58 39.44
C HIS A 555 -32.50 7.95 40.08
N ALA A 556 -33.29 8.97 39.73
CA ALA A 556 -33.17 10.31 40.33
C ALA A 556 -33.44 10.29 41.84
N VAL A 557 -34.50 9.60 42.30
CA VAL A 557 -34.82 9.49 43.73
C VAL A 557 -33.74 8.68 44.46
N ARG A 558 -33.23 7.59 43.88
CA ARG A 558 -32.11 6.84 44.47
C ARG A 558 -30.86 7.71 44.60
N ALA A 559 -30.49 8.42 43.53
CA ALA A 559 -29.37 9.35 43.52
C ALA A 559 -29.48 10.40 44.62
N SER A 560 -30.68 10.88 44.95
CA SER A 560 -30.87 11.84 46.05
C SER A 560 -30.55 11.25 47.43
N PHE A 561 -30.89 9.98 47.70
CA PHE A 561 -30.49 9.33 48.95
C PHE A 561 -28.98 9.10 49.00
N ASP A 562 -28.40 8.58 47.93
CA ASP A 562 -26.97 8.31 47.81
C ASP A 562 -26.16 9.62 47.91
N LEU A 563 -26.70 10.74 47.42
CA LEU A 563 -26.09 12.08 47.51
C LEU A 563 -26.06 12.55 48.97
N ILE A 564 -27.17 12.41 49.70
CA ILE A 564 -27.21 12.74 51.13
C ILE A 564 -26.25 11.85 51.94
N GLU A 565 -26.11 10.58 51.58
CA GLU A 565 -25.15 9.67 52.19
C GLU A 565 -23.69 10.06 51.87
N ALA A 566 -23.40 10.38 50.62
CA ALA A 566 -22.06 10.83 50.19
C ALA A 566 -21.61 12.08 50.96
N ILE A 567 -22.52 13.03 51.19
CA ILE A 567 -22.24 14.23 52.00
C ILE A 567 -21.91 13.86 53.45
N LYS A 568 -22.63 12.89 54.04
CA LYS A 568 -22.32 12.41 55.39
C LYS A 568 -20.94 11.75 55.46
N LEU A 569 -20.52 11.06 54.41
CA LEU A 569 -19.23 10.37 54.34
C LEU A 569 -18.03 11.32 54.19
N ILE A 570 -18.20 12.46 53.52
CA ILE A 570 -17.14 13.48 53.41
C ILE A 570 -17.03 14.39 54.62
N GLN A 571 -18.09 14.50 55.44
CA GLN A 571 -18.13 15.41 56.58
C GLN A 571 -16.99 15.20 57.60
N PRO A 572 -16.56 13.97 57.95
CA PRO A 572 -15.41 13.77 58.85
C PRO A 572 -14.09 14.34 58.31
N GLU A 573 -13.87 14.29 57.00
CA GLU A 573 -12.68 14.88 56.37
C GLU A 573 -12.76 16.41 56.36
N PHE A 574 -13.96 16.98 56.22
CA PHE A 574 -14.17 18.42 56.31
C PHE A 574 -13.99 18.92 57.75
N ASP A 575 -14.44 18.13 58.74
CA ASP A 575 -14.23 18.41 60.16
C ASP A 575 -12.72 18.44 60.50
N LYS A 576 -11.91 17.53 59.95
CA LYS A 576 -10.43 17.54 60.12
C LYS A 576 -9.76 18.80 59.56
N LYS A 577 -10.35 19.40 58.52
CA LYS A 577 -9.88 20.64 57.87
C LYS A 577 -10.44 21.90 58.52
N ASN A 578 -11.22 21.78 59.60
CA ASN A 578 -11.98 22.86 60.24
C ASN A 578 -12.94 23.59 59.27
N TRP A 579 -13.47 22.88 58.27
CA TRP A 579 -14.45 23.43 57.33
C TRP A 579 -15.89 23.33 57.87
N PRO A 580 -16.81 24.21 57.43
CA PRO A 580 -18.18 24.20 57.91
C PRO A 580 -18.93 22.93 57.51
N LYS A 581 -19.93 22.56 58.31
CA LYS A 581 -20.80 21.42 58.01
C LYS A 581 -21.67 21.70 56.80
N ILE A 582 -21.62 20.82 55.81
CA ILE A 582 -22.42 20.96 54.60
C ILE A 582 -23.75 20.22 54.78
N LYS A 583 -24.83 20.91 54.47
CA LYS A 583 -26.17 20.33 54.30
C LYS A 583 -26.71 20.79 52.98
N VAL A 584 -27.46 19.95 52.30
CA VAL A 584 -28.07 20.29 51.01
C VAL A 584 -29.58 20.16 51.08
N GLY A 585 -30.27 20.96 50.27
CA GLY A 585 -31.64 20.69 49.84
C GLY A 585 -31.61 19.97 48.50
N VAL A 586 -32.50 19.02 48.28
CA VAL A 586 -32.66 18.33 46.98
C VAL A 586 -34.11 18.43 46.53
N GLY A 587 -34.31 18.96 45.33
CA GLY A 587 -35.60 19.06 44.65
C GLY A 587 -35.64 18.22 43.38
N ILE A 588 -36.65 17.37 43.24
CA ILE A 588 -36.79 16.49 42.06
C ILE A 588 -38.16 16.63 41.42
N SER A 589 -38.17 16.91 40.12
CA SER A 589 -39.40 16.95 39.33
C SER A 589 -39.29 16.06 38.10
N SER A 590 -40.40 15.42 37.74
CA SER A 590 -40.49 14.53 36.58
C SER A 590 -41.64 14.94 35.67
N GLY A 591 -41.45 14.73 34.38
CA GLY A 591 -42.46 14.99 33.34
C GLY A 591 -41.79 15.41 32.04
N GLU A 592 -42.59 15.88 31.09
CA GLU A 592 -42.09 16.31 29.78
C GLU A 592 -41.12 17.51 29.92
N MET A 593 -39.95 17.38 29.30
CA MET A 593 -38.90 18.40 29.19
C MET A 593 -38.29 18.34 27.80
N HIS A 594 -37.77 19.47 27.33
CA HIS A 594 -37.07 19.55 26.06
C HIS A 594 -35.55 19.49 26.30
N VAL A 595 -34.86 18.53 25.67
CA VAL A 595 -33.43 18.29 25.84
C VAL A 595 -32.70 18.42 24.50
N GLY A 596 -31.56 19.09 24.47
CA GLY A 596 -30.76 19.22 23.26
C GLY A 596 -29.64 20.26 23.36
N ASN A 597 -28.95 20.49 22.26
CA ASN A 597 -27.98 21.57 22.17
C ASN A 597 -28.69 22.93 22.18
N MET A 598 -28.45 23.74 23.23
CA MET A 598 -29.01 25.08 23.38
C MET A 598 -27.92 26.12 23.61
N GLY A 599 -28.07 27.32 23.02
CA GLY A 599 -27.07 28.39 23.12
C GLY A 599 -26.98 29.24 21.86
N SER A 600 -25.84 29.92 21.67
CA SER A 600 -25.52 30.68 20.46
C SER A 600 -24.47 29.95 19.61
N GLU A 601 -24.24 30.42 18.39
CA GLU A 601 -23.18 29.88 17.50
C GLU A 601 -21.78 29.84 18.14
N PHE A 602 -21.54 30.68 19.15
CA PHE A 602 -20.26 30.77 19.87
C PHE A 602 -20.21 29.94 21.16
N ARG A 603 -21.36 29.55 21.71
CA ARG A 603 -21.45 28.81 22.97
C ARG A 603 -22.73 27.98 23.02
N MET A 604 -22.57 26.67 22.82
CA MET A 604 -23.63 25.67 22.90
C MET A 604 -23.42 24.78 24.13
N ALA A 605 -24.50 24.40 24.80
CA ALA A 605 -24.49 23.39 25.87
C ALA A 605 -25.64 22.40 25.65
N TYR A 606 -25.37 21.11 25.85
CA TYR A 606 -26.42 20.10 25.87
C TYR A 606 -27.14 20.18 27.22
N THR A 607 -28.41 20.60 27.22
CA THR A 607 -29.13 20.96 28.46
C THR A 607 -30.63 20.69 28.35
N VAL A 608 -31.32 20.72 29.49
CA VAL A 608 -32.78 20.52 29.60
C VAL A 608 -33.50 21.82 29.90
N MET A 609 -34.64 22.04 29.25
CA MET A 609 -35.55 23.15 29.51
C MET A 609 -36.99 22.66 29.63
N GLY A 610 -37.79 23.36 30.41
CA GLY A 610 -39.22 23.07 30.50
C GLY A 610 -39.81 23.48 31.83
N ASN A 611 -41.13 23.40 31.92
CA ASN A 611 -41.82 23.77 33.15
C ASN A 611 -41.41 22.87 34.34
N ASN A 612 -41.16 21.58 34.12
CA ASN A 612 -40.73 20.66 35.17
C ASN A 612 -39.30 20.95 35.68
N VAL A 613 -38.41 21.53 34.84
CA VAL A 613 -37.09 22.04 35.26
C VAL A 613 -37.25 23.13 36.31
N ASN A 614 -38.12 24.10 36.06
CA ASN A 614 -38.41 25.17 37.00
C ASN A 614 -39.09 24.68 38.27
N ILE A 615 -39.92 23.63 38.19
CA ILE A 615 -40.52 23.02 39.37
C ILE A 615 -39.44 22.39 40.24
N GLY A 616 -38.52 21.59 39.67
CA GLY A 616 -37.41 20.96 40.40
C GLY A 616 -36.59 21.96 41.20
N ALA A 617 -36.16 23.06 40.57
CA ALA A 617 -35.40 24.13 41.23
C ALA A 617 -36.16 24.78 42.40
N ARG A 618 -37.50 24.90 42.29
CA ARG A 618 -38.32 25.49 43.36
C ARG A 618 -38.59 24.51 44.49
N LEU A 619 -38.73 23.22 44.20
CA LEU A 619 -38.86 22.17 45.22
C LEU A 619 -37.63 22.10 46.10
N GLU A 620 -36.44 22.27 45.51
CA GLU A 620 -35.18 22.39 46.24
C GLU A 620 -35.28 23.53 47.26
N GLY A 621 -35.62 24.75 46.83
CA GLY A 621 -35.71 25.89 47.74
C GLY A 621 -36.75 25.73 48.87
N LEU A 622 -37.82 24.96 48.65
CA LEU A 622 -38.83 24.66 49.67
C LEU A 622 -38.33 23.70 50.77
N THR A 623 -37.25 22.95 50.54
CA THR A 623 -36.69 21.99 51.51
C THR A 623 -36.38 22.66 52.86
N LYS A 624 -35.90 23.90 52.84
CA LYS A 624 -35.61 24.72 54.03
C LYS A 624 -36.88 25.06 54.82
N ASN A 625 -37.97 25.39 54.12
CA ASN A 625 -39.24 25.78 54.74
C ASN A 625 -39.82 24.60 55.52
N TYR A 626 -39.87 23.43 54.90
CA TYR A 626 -40.41 22.21 55.52
C TYR A 626 -39.43 21.48 56.45
N GLY A 627 -38.13 21.81 56.38
CA GLY A 627 -37.11 21.23 57.26
C GLY A 627 -36.76 19.78 56.91
N VAL A 628 -36.90 19.42 55.63
CA VAL A 628 -36.59 18.09 55.07
C VAL A 628 -35.43 18.21 54.10
N ASP A 629 -34.70 17.13 53.82
CA ASP A 629 -33.55 17.17 52.92
C ASP A 629 -33.96 17.00 51.45
N ILE A 630 -35.01 16.22 51.17
CA ILE A 630 -35.45 15.89 49.81
C ILE A 630 -36.94 16.20 49.64
N ILE A 631 -37.29 16.89 48.54
CA ILE A 631 -38.68 17.11 48.10
C ILE A 631 -38.82 16.65 46.65
N VAL A 632 -39.89 15.89 46.38
CA VAL A 632 -40.25 15.43 45.04
C VAL A 632 -41.63 15.94 44.63
N SER A 633 -41.87 16.14 43.33
CA SER A 633 -43.22 16.39 42.81
C SER A 633 -44.10 15.15 42.87
N ASP A 634 -45.41 15.35 42.80
CA ASP A 634 -46.43 14.30 42.63
C ASP A 634 -46.14 13.38 41.44
N THR A 635 -45.74 13.95 40.30
CA THR A 635 -45.34 13.20 39.11
C THR A 635 -44.15 12.29 39.39
N THR A 636 -43.10 12.80 40.06
CA THR A 636 -41.94 11.99 40.45
C THR A 636 -42.37 10.87 41.40
N ALA A 637 -43.21 11.15 42.40
CA ALA A 637 -43.70 10.14 43.33
C ALA A 637 -44.54 9.05 42.64
N SER A 638 -45.30 9.40 41.60
CA SER A 638 -46.06 8.43 40.80
C SER A 638 -45.19 7.55 39.91
N LEU A 639 -44.10 8.09 39.34
CA LEU A 639 -43.19 7.37 38.44
C LEU A 639 -42.17 6.53 39.23
N ALA A 640 -41.70 7.04 40.37
CA ALA A 640 -40.71 6.39 41.22
C ALA A 640 -41.39 5.46 42.26
N THR A 641 -42.09 4.43 41.77
CA THR A 641 -42.89 3.54 42.63
C THR A 641 -42.08 2.68 43.60
N ALA A 642 -40.74 2.71 43.57
CA ALA A 642 -39.88 1.91 44.44
C ALA A 642 -39.76 2.45 45.86
N PHE A 643 -40.26 3.65 46.15
CA PHE A 643 -40.06 4.35 47.43
C PHE A 643 -41.36 4.57 48.21
N VAL A 644 -41.22 4.86 49.50
CA VAL A 644 -42.30 5.26 50.40
C VAL A 644 -42.26 6.78 50.57
N TYR A 645 -43.41 7.42 50.46
CA TYR A 645 -43.53 8.89 50.45
C TYR A 645 -44.40 9.39 51.60
N ARG A 646 -44.10 10.60 52.07
CA ARG A 646 -44.94 11.41 52.96
C ARG A 646 -45.41 12.67 52.23
N GLU A 647 -46.71 12.91 52.15
CA GLU A 647 -47.24 14.18 51.61
C GLU A 647 -46.80 15.34 52.52
N LEU A 648 -46.10 16.32 51.97
CA LEU A 648 -45.64 17.47 52.74
C LEU A 648 -46.66 18.59 52.73
N ASP A 649 -47.16 18.97 51.56
CA ASP A 649 -48.08 20.09 51.40
C ASP A 649 -48.67 20.15 49.99
N ARG A 650 -49.66 21.02 49.80
CA ARG A 650 -50.14 21.47 48.48
C ARG A 650 -49.74 22.92 48.29
N VAL A 651 -48.83 23.17 47.37
CA VAL A 651 -48.24 24.51 47.17
C VAL A 651 -48.63 25.11 45.83
N LEU A 652 -48.95 26.40 45.85
CA LEU A 652 -49.02 27.22 44.64
C LEU A 652 -47.63 27.73 44.33
N VAL A 653 -47.14 27.35 43.17
CA VAL A 653 -45.82 27.77 42.71
C VAL A 653 -46.00 28.97 41.78
N LYS A 654 -45.32 30.09 42.08
CA LYS A 654 -45.47 31.36 41.35
C LYS A 654 -45.42 31.17 39.82
N GLY A 655 -46.50 31.55 39.12
CA GLY A 655 -46.63 31.39 37.66
C GLY A 655 -47.47 30.18 37.20
N LYS A 656 -48.05 29.39 38.11
CA LYS A 656 -49.09 28.39 37.80
C LYS A 656 -50.33 28.63 38.67
N ASN A 657 -51.52 28.44 38.10
CA ASN A 657 -52.80 28.50 38.83
C ASN A 657 -53.20 27.16 39.48
N ASN A 658 -52.55 26.05 39.09
CA ASN A 658 -52.85 24.72 39.62
C ASN A 658 -51.85 24.36 40.74
N PRO A 659 -52.33 23.96 41.92
CA PRO A 659 -51.46 23.55 43.01
C PRO A 659 -50.75 22.23 42.70
N ILE A 660 -49.52 22.09 43.19
CA ILE A 660 -48.73 20.87 43.08
C ILE A 660 -48.65 20.25 44.47
N ILE A 661 -48.90 18.94 44.55
CA ILE A 661 -48.69 18.17 45.78
C ILE A 661 -47.22 17.79 45.84
N ILE A 662 -46.58 18.09 46.95
CA ILE A 662 -45.16 17.81 47.17
C ILE A 662 -44.99 16.71 48.20
N PHE A 663 -44.00 15.85 47.97
CA PHE A 663 -43.76 14.68 48.82
C PHE A 663 -42.32 14.64 49.29
N GLU A 664 -42.10 14.03 50.45
CA GLU A 664 -40.79 13.64 50.95
C GLU A 664 -40.62 12.13 50.73
N PRO A 665 -39.61 11.68 49.98
CA PRO A 665 -39.24 10.27 49.97
C PRO A 665 -38.59 9.90 51.31
N LEU A 666 -39.09 8.86 51.98
CA LEU A 666 -38.61 8.44 53.29
C LEU A 666 -37.53 7.36 53.19
N CYS A 667 -37.79 6.32 52.41
CA CYS A 667 -36.90 5.18 52.19
C CYS A 667 -37.40 4.33 51.02
N LYS A 668 -36.66 3.29 50.66
CA LYS A 668 -37.13 2.28 49.70
C LYS A 668 -38.30 1.48 50.31
N LYS A 669 -39.23 1.01 49.48
CA LYS A 669 -40.30 0.11 49.91
C LYS A 669 -39.70 -1.14 50.56
N GLY A 670 -40.23 -1.51 51.72
CA GLY A 670 -39.75 -2.63 52.54
C GLY A 670 -38.75 -2.25 53.64
N GLU A 671 -38.16 -1.05 53.59
CA GLU A 671 -37.15 -0.59 54.58
C GLU A 671 -37.75 0.28 55.69
N LEU A 672 -39.03 0.68 55.57
CA LEU A 672 -39.69 1.50 56.59
C LEU A 672 -39.94 0.68 57.86
N SER A 673 -39.35 1.09 58.97
CA SER A 673 -39.48 0.43 60.28
C SER A 673 -40.95 0.31 60.72
N SER A 674 -41.27 -0.68 61.55
CA SER A 674 -42.63 -0.88 62.06
C SER A 674 -43.17 0.33 62.83
N LEU A 675 -42.30 1.07 63.52
CA LEU A 675 -42.62 2.35 64.15
C LEU A 675 -42.89 3.43 63.09
N GLY A 676 -42.04 3.54 62.07
CA GLY A 676 -42.21 4.50 60.97
C GLY A 676 -43.47 4.26 60.14
N GLN A 677 -43.89 3.01 59.96
CA GLN A 677 -45.16 2.66 59.31
C GLN A 677 -46.37 3.14 60.10
N LYS A 678 -46.36 2.94 61.43
CA LYS A 678 -47.42 3.44 62.32
C LYS A 678 -47.47 4.97 62.34
N GLU A 679 -46.30 5.61 62.38
CA GLU A 679 -46.17 7.06 62.33
C GLU A 679 -46.72 7.63 61.01
N LEU A 680 -46.32 7.06 59.87
CA LEU A 680 -46.79 7.48 58.55
C LEU A 680 -48.31 7.25 58.39
N ALA A 681 -48.84 6.13 58.87
CA ALA A 681 -50.28 5.87 58.83
C ALA A 681 -51.07 6.87 59.68
N CYS A 682 -50.55 7.25 60.85
CA CYS A 682 -51.15 8.30 61.69
C CYS A 682 -51.07 9.67 61.00
N TYR A 683 -49.91 9.99 60.39
CA TYR A 683 -49.72 11.23 59.63
C TYR A 683 -50.67 11.34 58.44
N ASN A 684 -50.84 10.27 57.66
CA ASN A 684 -51.76 10.27 56.53
C ASN A 684 -53.22 10.50 56.99
N LYS A 685 -53.63 9.95 58.13
CA LYS A 685 -54.93 10.28 58.73
C LYS A 685 -55.01 11.75 59.14
N ALA A 686 -53.97 12.28 59.78
CA ALA A 686 -53.91 13.69 60.20
C ALA A 686 -54.05 14.66 59.01
N ILE A 687 -53.38 14.36 57.89
CA ILE A 687 -53.45 15.14 56.66
C ILE A 687 -54.84 15.07 56.01
N VAL A 688 -55.48 13.90 56.01
CA VAL A 688 -56.87 13.77 55.52
C VAL A 688 -57.82 14.62 56.34
N GLU A 689 -57.75 14.56 57.67
CA GLU A 689 -58.57 15.40 58.56
C GLU A 689 -58.29 16.89 58.37
N TYR A 690 -57.02 17.26 58.16
CA TYR A 690 -56.62 18.64 57.88
C TYR A 690 -57.23 19.17 56.57
N HIS A 691 -57.16 18.38 55.48
CA HIS A 691 -57.75 18.75 54.18
C HIS A 691 -59.29 18.78 54.21
N GLN A 692 -59.92 17.98 55.08
CA GLN A 692 -61.37 18.01 55.33
C GLN A 692 -61.81 19.15 56.27
N GLN A 693 -60.87 19.99 56.74
CA GLN A 693 -61.11 21.10 57.68
C GLN A 693 -61.59 20.63 59.07
N ASN A 694 -61.36 19.38 59.44
CA ASN A 694 -61.67 18.83 60.76
C ASN A 694 -60.55 19.19 61.76
N TRP A 695 -60.44 20.49 62.08
CA TRP A 695 -59.30 21.06 62.82
C TRP A 695 -59.00 20.37 64.15
N GLN A 696 -60.03 19.99 64.92
CA GLN A 696 -59.83 19.34 66.21
C GLN A 696 -59.29 17.93 66.08
N ALA A 697 -59.77 17.15 65.09
CA ALA A 697 -59.29 15.80 64.82
C ALA A 697 -57.85 15.83 64.29
N ALA A 698 -57.56 16.72 63.33
CA ALA A 698 -56.22 16.94 62.81
C ALA A 698 -55.24 17.37 63.91
N LYS A 699 -55.64 18.32 64.79
CA LYS A 699 -54.81 18.78 65.91
C LYS A 699 -54.43 17.65 66.85
N ASN A 700 -55.39 16.84 67.30
CA ASN A 700 -55.13 15.71 68.19
C ASN A 700 -54.14 14.71 67.59
N LEU A 701 -54.30 14.40 66.29
CA LEU A 701 -53.41 13.47 65.58
C LEU A 701 -51.99 14.05 65.40
N PHE A 702 -51.84 15.34 65.11
CA PHE A 702 -50.53 15.99 65.03
C PHE A 702 -49.85 16.15 66.40
N GLU A 703 -50.59 16.41 67.47
CA GLU A 703 -50.05 16.41 68.85
C GLU A 703 -49.58 15.01 69.26
N GLN A 704 -50.33 13.96 68.89
CA GLN A 704 -49.91 12.57 69.08
C GLN A 704 -48.62 12.28 68.32
N LEU A 705 -48.53 12.66 67.04
CA LEU A 705 -47.31 12.50 66.23
C LEU A 705 -46.11 13.22 66.84
N LYS A 706 -46.31 14.46 67.29
CA LYS A 706 -45.28 15.28 67.96
C LYS A 706 -44.80 14.66 69.28
N SER A 707 -45.67 13.96 70.01
CA SER A 707 -45.28 13.25 71.24
C SER A 707 -44.37 12.04 70.97
N VAL A 708 -44.43 11.46 69.76
CA VAL A 708 -43.65 10.28 69.36
C VAL A 708 -42.36 10.68 68.63
N SER A 709 -42.40 11.72 67.79
CA SER A 709 -41.24 12.20 67.04
C SER A 709 -41.31 13.71 66.82
N THR A 710 -40.20 14.40 67.07
CA THR A 710 -40.09 15.84 66.81
C THR A 710 -39.69 16.08 65.36
N LYS A 711 -40.64 16.47 64.51
CA LYS A 711 -40.39 16.90 63.12
C LYS A 711 -41.01 18.28 62.87
N LYS A 712 -40.28 19.14 62.16
CA LYS A 712 -40.71 20.51 61.84
C LYS A 712 -42.07 20.54 61.12
N ILE A 713 -42.37 19.54 60.30
CA ILE A 713 -43.64 19.43 59.58
C ILE A 713 -44.84 19.37 60.53
N TYR A 714 -44.72 18.72 61.70
CA TYR A 714 -45.81 18.65 62.68
C TYR A 714 -46.08 20.01 63.31
N ASP A 715 -45.01 20.76 63.63
CA ASP A 715 -45.12 22.12 64.15
C ASP A 715 -45.74 23.08 63.13
N ILE A 716 -45.39 22.93 61.85
CA ILE A 716 -45.97 23.72 60.75
C ILE A 716 -47.50 23.50 60.71
N TYR A 717 -47.95 22.24 60.70
CA TYR A 717 -49.39 21.95 60.67
C TYR A 717 -50.12 22.37 61.94
N LEU A 718 -49.55 22.16 63.14
CA LEU A 718 -50.16 22.64 64.39
C LEU A 718 -50.28 24.16 64.43
N SER A 719 -49.27 24.89 63.97
CA SER A 719 -49.31 26.35 63.87
C SER A 719 -50.38 26.83 62.88
N ARG A 720 -50.47 26.19 61.71
CA ARG A 720 -51.51 26.48 60.71
C ARG A 720 -52.91 26.19 61.22
N ILE A 721 -53.13 25.05 61.86
CA ILE A 721 -54.41 24.69 62.46
C ILE A 721 -54.82 25.73 63.50
N ALA A 722 -53.90 26.15 64.39
CA ALA A 722 -54.17 27.22 65.36
C ALA A 722 -54.52 28.57 64.69
N GLY A 723 -53.93 28.85 63.53
CA GLY A 723 -54.29 30.00 62.68
C GLY A 723 -55.69 29.87 62.07
N TYR A 724 -56.00 28.75 61.44
CA TYR A 724 -57.29 28.50 60.79
C TYR A 724 -58.45 28.35 61.77
N GLN A 725 -58.20 27.92 63.01
CA GLN A 725 -59.20 27.96 64.08
C GLN A 725 -59.61 29.39 64.48
N LYS A 726 -58.71 30.36 64.31
CA LYS A 726 -58.98 31.79 64.56
C LYS A 726 -59.57 32.48 63.33
N THR A 727 -59.08 32.13 62.14
CA THR A 727 -59.51 32.69 60.86
C THR A 727 -59.73 31.54 59.86
N PRO A 728 -60.96 30.99 59.77
CA PRO A 728 -61.25 29.87 58.88
C PRO A 728 -61.00 30.22 57.41
N PRO A 729 -60.48 29.29 56.60
CA PRO A 729 -60.34 29.51 55.16
C PRO A 729 -61.70 29.54 54.47
N ALA A 730 -61.75 30.03 53.22
CA ALA A 730 -62.98 30.08 52.43
C ALA A 730 -63.58 28.68 52.18
N LYS A 731 -64.89 28.59 51.92
CA LYS A 731 -65.60 27.31 51.73
C LYS A 731 -65.08 26.47 50.55
N ASP A 732 -64.43 27.10 49.59
CA ASP A 732 -63.81 26.52 48.39
C ASP A 732 -62.29 26.26 48.56
N TRP A 733 -61.78 26.29 49.79
CA TRP A 733 -60.37 26.05 50.06
C TRP A 733 -59.93 24.66 49.61
N ASN A 734 -58.94 24.62 48.72
CA ASN A 734 -58.42 23.43 48.05
C ASN A 734 -57.21 22.80 48.78
N GLY A 735 -57.00 23.15 50.05
CA GLY A 735 -55.89 22.66 50.87
C GLY A 735 -54.55 23.33 50.58
N VAL A 736 -54.54 24.39 49.78
CA VAL A 736 -53.31 25.02 49.30
C VAL A 736 -52.79 26.06 50.28
N PHE A 737 -51.48 26.05 50.48
CA PHE A 737 -50.76 27.07 51.23
C PHE A 737 -49.92 27.95 50.30
N GLU A 738 -50.11 29.27 50.40
CA GLU A 738 -49.32 30.26 49.68
C GLU A 738 -48.19 30.78 50.59
N HIS A 739 -46.94 30.58 50.18
CA HIS A 739 -45.79 31.15 50.89
C HIS A 739 -45.69 32.64 50.56
N THR A 740 -45.95 33.52 51.53
CA THR A 740 -45.93 34.98 51.36
C THR A 740 -44.54 35.62 51.48
N THR A 741 -43.52 34.83 51.82
CA THR A 741 -42.12 35.26 51.89
C THR A 741 -41.29 34.54 50.84
N LYS A 742 -40.40 35.28 50.19
CA LYS A 742 -39.44 34.79 49.18
C LYS A 742 -38.54 33.70 49.72
#